data_AF-A0AAD7IJI3-F1
#
_entry.id   AF-A0AAD7IJI3-F1
#
_cell.length_a   1.000
_cell.length_b   1.000
_cell.length_c   1.000
_cell.angle_alpha   90.00
_cell.angle_beta   90.00
_cell.angle_gamma   90.00
#
_symmetry.space_group_name_H-M   'P 1'
#
loop_
_entity.id
_entity.type
_entity.pdbx_description
1 polymer ?
#
loop_
_entity_poly.entity_id
_entity_poly.type
_entity_poly.pdbx_seq_one_letter_code
_entity_poly.pdbx_strand_id
1 'polypeptide(L)'
;MPVDPSRRASRKSTNDDETDVRRARGELSCAECRRLKLKCDKKLPCSSCIRRGCPSICPNGSLSSQGTRFVLASTDHLHTKIGEMGQRIRQLEDALAIFQASTGSSETHPLLRDELLSIKFGPEKGSVPEKQPRVRETSMDSIDALGTLTIGDDGEGKYFGRSAGSETLFFAGAELERSSIDQVEFPPLGVEIARLSNSFPFSAGGPPGRALDLLFDYLPEQPRAWSLCETYMEQCAWQFRPIAREEIIDDFLTPIYKSLREMRNWNSEGEFTHQISPHRIAVMFMLFALGALVDLTLEPHNVESERYYHASRASLALRSVFDSPEMATVQAILLMASFHNMGGRNYTMESSWSLMCLGSKLAQSLGLHRDSARWNMDPKTVNRRRSLFWELFSAEHFQSIALGRPPSIRLSYVDCEFPAPENQTLDENGNPQVSFWAWKYTFTRDVFSIITERTLTAESPTYETVLELDRLVRAKTLPSHLNVFLGREDENCTPSVYMRGCLLGQFRSVALLYIHRTFFAQAMLDHPVNPLRSPYAPSFLAAYRCASGMIKANLNHFERFPELCCRWWVVWTHLFSAAIIVGCIVTRSPSSSMAPTAFIELGLACDLFEKGAKVSRRARSGLAILCKLREKAFQVYSQFRSGNPTPPPTGFGLGLFDYGEDELALFGGQTRVLVSKLISRKNKDQDHKDSFLSPLSSSTLSSVSSPTPSTSTLVVDPVPDVHPALVEYLSLFPPAQYPQDFQQQGVENMYQSQMQQQAQSATPSSIPYGYDQTFFDEAMSLPLPDRPSYFIDPDSPPKDLSELGMMMSGDSGIDTEWRAFMKKSFSGLLDENISLPPTTGF
;
A
#
# COMPACT_ATOMS: atom_id res chain seq x y z
N MET A 1 -55.50 -44.03 -44.15
CA MET A 1 -56.14 -42.70 -44.27
C MET A 1 -55.24 -41.85 -45.17
N PRO A 2 -55.84 -41.13 -46.14
CA PRO A 2 -55.29 -40.85 -47.48
C PRO A 2 -54.38 -39.59 -47.48
N VAL A 3 -53.62 -39.21 -48.52
CA VAL A 3 -54.06 -38.58 -49.79
C VAL A 3 -52.81 -38.37 -50.68
N ASP A 4 -52.87 -38.86 -51.93
CA ASP A 4 -52.20 -38.37 -53.15
C ASP A 4 -53.03 -37.19 -53.72
N PRO A 5 -52.66 -36.27 -54.66
CA PRO A 5 -51.41 -36.03 -55.41
C PRO A 5 -51.03 -34.53 -55.52
N SER A 6 -49.95 -34.30 -56.27
CA SER A 6 -49.52 -33.07 -56.95
C SER A 6 -50.57 -31.97 -57.21
N ARG A 7 -50.20 -30.70 -56.97
CA ARG A 7 -50.18 -29.63 -58.00
C ARG A 7 -49.68 -28.27 -57.48
N ARG A 8 -48.74 -27.74 -58.29
CA ARG A 8 -48.60 -26.35 -58.76
C ARG A 8 -47.84 -25.31 -57.92
N ALA A 9 -46.85 -24.77 -58.65
CA ALA A 9 -46.46 -23.37 -58.75
C ALA A 9 -45.61 -22.83 -57.58
N SER A 10 -44.54 -22.07 -57.80
CA SER A 10 -44.24 -21.17 -58.91
C SER A 10 -42.73 -20.90 -58.98
N ARG A 11 -42.22 -20.85 -60.21
CA ARG A 11 -41.04 -20.11 -60.68
C ARG A 11 -40.48 -19.08 -59.69
N LYS A 12 -39.22 -19.24 -59.27
CA LYS A 12 -38.41 -18.11 -58.80
C LYS A 12 -36.92 -18.16 -59.16
N SER A 13 -36.36 -19.30 -59.61
CA SER A 13 -34.89 -19.41 -59.75
C SER A 13 -34.29 -18.95 -61.07
N THR A 14 -35.05 -18.67 -62.14
CA THR A 14 -34.43 -18.25 -63.42
C THR A 14 -34.04 -16.77 -63.45
N ASN A 15 -34.65 -15.93 -62.61
CA ASN A 15 -34.42 -14.47 -62.64
C ASN A 15 -33.16 -14.06 -61.87
N ASP A 16 -32.84 -14.71 -60.75
CA ASP A 16 -31.66 -14.34 -59.95
C ASP A 16 -30.35 -14.72 -60.65
N ASP A 17 -30.31 -15.90 -61.30
CA ASP A 17 -29.16 -16.32 -62.12
C ASP A 17 -28.92 -15.38 -63.31
N GLU A 18 -29.98 -14.95 -64.00
CA GLU A 18 -29.86 -13.99 -65.10
C GLU A 18 -29.39 -12.62 -64.60
N THR A 19 -29.82 -12.23 -63.39
CA THR A 19 -29.38 -10.97 -62.77
C THR A 19 -27.91 -11.02 -62.35
N ASP A 20 -27.43 -12.16 -61.86
CA ASP A 20 -26.03 -12.37 -61.48
C ASP A 20 -25.09 -12.46 -62.68
N VAL A 21 -25.55 -13.02 -63.80
CA VAL A 21 -24.81 -13.00 -65.07
C VAL A 21 -24.69 -11.57 -65.61
N ARG A 22 -25.77 -10.77 -65.53
CA ARG A 22 -25.75 -9.35 -65.96
C ARG A 22 -24.90 -8.47 -65.05
N ARG A 23 -24.84 -8.76 -63.76
CA ARG A 23 -23.89 -8.14 -62.81
C ARG A 23 -22.45 -8.52 -63.13
N ALA A 24 -22.19 -9.77 -63.51
CA ALA A 24 -20.85 -10.25 -63.91
C ALA A 24 -20.36 -9.68 -65.25
N ARG A 25 -21.26 -9.13 -66.08
CA ARG A 25 -20.94 -8.39 -67.32
C ARG A 25 -20.80 -6.87 -67.13
N GLY A 26 -21.07 -6.36 -65.92
CA GLY A 26 -21.01 -4.91 -65.64
C GLY A 26 -22.20 -4.13 -66.20
N GLU A 27 -23.30 -4.78 -66.55
CA GLU A 27 -24.51 -4.10 -67.04
C GLU A 27 -25.32 -3.48 -65.89
N LEU A 28 -25.19 -4.03 -64.69
CA LEU A 28 -25.88 -3.64 -63.46
C LEU A 28 -24.87 -3.22 -62.37
N SER A 29 -25.34 -2.45 -61.39
CA SER A 29 -24.57 -2.17 -60.18
C SER A 29 -24.28 -3.46 -59.41
N CYS A 30 -23.05 -3.62 -58.90
CA CYS A 30 -22.66 -4.81 -58.15
C CYS A 30 -23.50 -4.99 -56.87
N ALA A 31 -23.60 -6.23 -56.38
CA ALA A 31 -24.44 -6.61 -55.25
C ALA A 31 -24.11 -5.81 -53.99
N GLU A 32 -22.82 -5.60 -53.69
CA GLU A 32 -22.37 -4.88 -52.50
C GLU A 32 -22.67 -3.36 -52.58
N CYS A 33 -22.43 -2.71 -53.72
CA CYS A 33 -22.80 -1.29 -53.89
C CYS A 33 -24.31 -1.09 -53.86
N ARG A 34 -25.09 -2.04 -54.40
CA ARG A 34 -26.56 -2.01 -54.33
C ARG A 34 -27.05 -2.16 -52.89
N ARG A 35 -26.48 -3.09 -52.12
CA ARG A 35 -26.80 -3.29 -50.69
C ARG A 35 -26.57 -2.02 -49.87
N LEU A 36 -25.45 -1.35 -50.13
CA LEU A 36 -25.04 -0.14 -49.39
C LEU A 36 -25.63 1.16 -49.98
N LYS A 37 -26.46 1.06 -51.02
CA LYS A 37 -27.06 2.19 -51.75
C LYS A 37 -26.03 3.22 -52.24
N LEU A 38 -24.88 2.74 -52.74
CA LEU A 38 -23.80 3.56 -53.29
C LEU A 38 -23.75 3.55 -54.82
N LYS A 39 -23.16 4.60 -55.41
CA LYS A 39 -22.96 4.72 -56.86
C LYS A 39 -21.89 3.74 -57.34
N CYS A 40 -22.27 2.79 -58.19
CA CYS A 40 -21.38 1.81 -58.82
C CYS A 40 -20.99 2.30 -60.23
N ASP A 41 -19.69 2.35 -60.53
CA ASP A 41 -19.16 2.68 -61.86
C ASP A 41 -19.20 1.50 -62.84
N LYS A 42 -19.68 0.33 -62.39
CA LYS A 42 -19.94 -0.90 -63.14
C LYS A 42 -18.73 -1.51 -63.86
N LYS A 43 -17.53 -0.96 -63.67
CA LYS A 43 -16.27 -1.67 -63.93
C LYS A 43 -16.17 -2.84 -62.95
N LEU A 44 -15.55 -3.95 -63.34
CA LEU A 44 -15.47 -5.15 -62.50
C LEU A 44 -14.01 -5.53 -62.26
N PRO A 45 -13.51 -5.44 -61.01
CA PRO A 45 -14.16 -4.93 -59.80
C PRO A 45 -14.45 -3.42 -59.86
N CYS A 46 -15.52 -2.96 -59.21
CA CYS A 46 -15.93 -1.56 -59.29
C CYS A 46 -15.05 -0.68 -58.40
N SER A 47 -14.78 0.57 -58.80
CA SER A 47 -13.82 1.43 -58.09
C SER A 47 -14.29 1.81 -56.68
N SER A 48 -15.60 1.74 -56.41
CA SER A 48 -16.15 1.89 -55.06
C SER A 48 -15.88 0.67 -54.17
N CYS A 49 -15.88 -0.55 -54.71
CA CYS A 49 -15.48 -1.76 -53.99
C CYS A 49 -13.96 -1.82 -53.79
N ILE A 50 -13.16 -1.37 -54.77
CA ILE A 50 -11.70 -1.28 -54.66
C ILE A 50 -11.29 -0.32 -53.54
N ARG A 51 -11.81 0.92 -53.53
CA ARG A 51 -11.49 1.91 -52.47
C ARG A 51 -11.91 1.45 -51.09
N ARG A 52 -12.98 0.66 -51.00
CA ARG A 52 -13.45 0.09 -49.74
C ARG A 52 -12.70 -1.18 -49.34
N GLY A 53 -11.74 -1.64 -50.15
CA GLY A 53 -10.88 -2.79 -49.91
C GLY A 53 -11.47 -4.15 -50.30
N CYS A 54 -12.71 -4.22 -50.83
CA CYS A 54 -13.45 -5.47 -51.08
C CYS A 54 -13.62 -5.82 -52.56
N PRO A 55 -12.55 -5.84 -53.39
CA PRO A 55 -12.67 -6.23 -54.78
C PRO A 55 -13.02 -7.72 -54.94
N SER A 56 -12.63 -8.57 -53.99
CA SER A 56 -12.78 -10.03 -54.06
C SER A 56 -14.23 -10.54 -54.03
N ILE A 57 -15.18 -9.72 -53.58
CA ILE A 57 -16.60 -10.07 -53.55
C ILE A 57 -17.41 -9.38 -54.66
N CYS A 58 -16.78 -8.50 -55.46
CA CYS A 58 -17.43 -7.87 -56.61
C CYS A 58 -17.36 -8.82 -57.81
N PRO A 59 -18.45 -9.08 -58.58
CA PRO A 59 -19.71 -8.33 -58.64
C PRO A 59 -20.88 -8.87 -57.80
N ASN A 60 -20.90 -10.15 -57.43
CA ASN A 60 -22.11 -10.84 -56.97
C ASN A 60 -22.13 -11.10 -55.46
N GLY A 61 -20.99 -11.01 -54.78
CA GLY A 61 -20.90 -11.17 -53.33
C GLY A 61 -21.39 -9.94 -52.58
N SER A 62 -21.96 -10.18 -51.40
CA SER A 62 -22.36 -9.14 -50.45
C SER A 62 -22.02 -9.56 -49.02
N LEU A 63 -21.54 -8.63 -48.19
CA LEU A 63 -21.20 -8.94 -46.79
C LEU A 63 -22.47 -9.02 -45.93
N SER A 64 -22.64 -10.12 -45.20
CA SER A 64 -23.67 -10.25 -44.16
C SER A 64 -23.26 -9.46 -42.92
N SER A 65 -24.18 -8.60 -42.45
CA SER A 65 -24.13 -7.76 -41.24
C SER A 65 -23.08 -6.63 -41.19
N GLN A 66 -23.44 -5.59 -40.42
CA GLN A 66 -22.79 -4.28 -40.38
C GLN A 66 -21.40 -4.34 -39.72
N GLY A 67 -20.35 -4.23 -40.51
CA GLY A 67 -19.00 -4.01 -39.98
C GLY A 67 -17.96 -4.07 -41.08
N THR A 68 -17.28 -2.96 -41.34
CA THR A 68 -16.20 -2.85 -42.32
C THR A 68 -14.91 -3.45 -41.75
N ARG A 69 -14.79 -4.78 -41.75
CA ARG A 69 -13.54 -5.46 -41.38
C ARG A 69 -13.25 -6.58 -42.38
N PHE A 70 -12.16 -6.40 -43.12
CA PHE A 70 -11.70 -7.32 -44.15
C PHE A 70 -11.44 -8.73 -43.64
N VAL A 71 -11.96 -9.70 -44.39
CA VAL A 71 -11.67 -11.13 -44.29
C VAL A 71 -10.30 -11.39 -44.95
N LEU A 72 -9.28 -11.63 -44.12
CA LEU A 72 -8.03 -12.28 -44.48
C LEU A 72 -8.19 -13.80 -44.28
N ALA A 73 -8.96 -14.45 -45.14
CA ALA A 73 -8.96 -15.91 -45.21
C ALA A 73 -7.83 -16.32 -46.16
N SER A 74 -6.59 -16.41 -45.65
CA SER A 74 -5.41 -17.16 -46.20
C SER A 74 -4.06 -16.69 -45.61
N THR A 75 -4.03 -15.95 -44.49
CA THR A 75 -2.76 -15.57 -43.82
C THR A 75 -2.17 -16.70 -42.96
N ASP A 76 -2.99 -17.63 -42.50
CA ASP A 76 -2.56 -18.63 -41.51
C ASP A 76 -1.50 -19.58 -42.08
N HIS A 77 -1.67 -20.05 -43.32
CA HIS A 77 -0.67 -20.91 -43.96
C HIS A 77 0.68 -20.20 -44.18
N LEU A 78 0.67 -18.89 -44.41
CA LEU A 78 1.91 -18.12 -44.58
C LEU A 78 2.59 -17.89 -43.22
N HIS A 79 1.82 -17.58 -42.17
CA HIS A 79 2.35 -17.44 -40.81
C HIS A 79 2.89 -18.77 -40.26
N THR A 80 2.25 -19.91 -40.54
CA THR A 80 2.77 -21.23 -40.17
C THR A 80 4.11 -21.50 -40.85
N LYS A 81 4.23 -21.25 -42.16
CA LYS A 81 5.47 -21.50 -42.90
C LYS A 81 6.60 -20.55 -42.52
N ILE A 82 6.29 -19.29 -42.21
CA ILE A 82 7.26 -18.33 -41.65
C ILE A 82 7.72 -18.78 -40.25
N GLY A 83 6.81 -19.32 -39.42
CA GLY A 83 7.15 -19.90 -38.13
C GLY A 83 8.10 -21.10 -38.25
N GLU A 84 7.82 -22.04 -39.16
CA GLU A 84 8.67 -23.21 -39.43
C GLU A 84 10.05 -22.81 -39.94
N MET A 85 10.13 -21.84 -40.87
CA MET A 85 11.40 -21.32 -41.37
C MET A 85 12.18 -20.57 -40.27
N GLY A 86 11.50 -19.78 -39.44
CA GLY A 86 12.11 -19.09 -38.30
C GLY A 86 12.69 -20.05 -37.26
N GLN A 87 12.02 -21.18 -37.01
CA GLN A 87 12.53 -22.21 -36.11
C GLN A 87 13.75 -22.95 -36.69
N ARG A 88 13.73 -23.25 -38.01
CA ARG A 88 14.87 -23.86 -38.72
C ARG A 88 16.11 -22.97 -38.70
N ILE A 89 15.92 -21.65 -38.88
CA ILE A 89 17.02 -20.67 -38.84
C ILE A 89 17.64 -20.62 -37.43
N ARG A 90 16.84 -20.61 -36.35
CA ARG A 90 17.37 -20.68 -34.97
C ARG A 90 18.22 -21.92 -34.73
N GLN A 91 17.75 -23.09 -35.16
CA GLN A 91 18.52 -24.33 -34.99
C GLN A 91 19.86 -24.30 -35.74
N LEU A 92 19.92 -23.65 -36.90
CA LEU A 92 21.16 -23.48 -37.65
C LEU A 92 22.09 -22.43 -37.02
N GLU A 93 21.54 -21.33 -36.51
CA GLU A 93 22.29 -20.29 -35.79
C GLU A 93 22.88 -20.84 -34.48
N ASP A 94 22.10 -21.60 -33.69
CA ASP A 94 22.56 -22.23 -32.45
C ASP A 94 23.67 -23.26 -32.73
N ALA A 95 23.49 -24.09 -33.76
CA ALA A 95 24.53 -25.05 -34.17
C ALA A 95 25.81 -24.35 -34.64
N LEU A 96 25.69 -23.22 -35.34
CA LEU A 96 26.83 -22.42 -35.80
C LEU A 96 27.54 -21.73 -34.63
N ALA A 97 26.80 -21.21 -33.65
CA ALA A 97 27.34 -20.62 -32.43
C ALA A 97 28.08 -21.64 -31.57
N ILE A 98 27.52 -22.85 -31.42
CA ILE A 98 28.16 -23.97 -30.72
C ILE A 98 29.44 -24.40 -31.44
N PHE A 99 29.41 -24.50 -32.78
CA PHE A 99 30.60 -24.85 -33.57
C PHE A 99 31.69 -23.76 -33.50
N GLN A 100 31.29 -22.49 -33.48
CA GLN A 100 32.26 -21.41 -33.33
C GLN A 100 32.91 -21.41 -31.94
N ALA A 101 32.13 -21.66 -30.89
CA ALA A 101 32.63 -21.79 -29.52
C ALA A 101 33.62 -22.94 -29.35
N SER A 102 33.46 -24.04 -30.12
CA SER A 102 34.39 -25.18 -30.07
C SER A 102 35.66 -25.00 -30.91
N THR A 103 35.70 -24.03 -31.83
CA THR A 103 36.86 -23.79 -32.72
C THR A 103 37.82 -22.72 -32.17
N GLY A 104 37.49 -22.05 -31.07
CA GLY A 104 38.39 -21.12 -30.36
C GLY A 104 38.74 -19.82 -31.08
N SER A 105 38.01 -19.45 -32.15
CA SER A 105 38.21 -18.19 -32.87
C SER A 105 37.46 -17.04 -32.19
N SER A 106 38.15 -15.90 -32.00
CA SER A 106 37.59 -14.68 -31.38
C SER A 106 36.77 -13.80 -32.34
N GLU A 107 36.70 -14.13 -33.63
CA GLU A 107 35.92 -13.37 -34.61
C GLU A 107 34.52 -13.96 -34.79
N THR A 108 33.48 -13.17 -34.52
CA THR A 108 32.06 -13.55 -34.69
C THR A 108 31.73 -13.85 -36.15
N HIS A 109 31.13 -15.01 -36.42
CA HIS A 109 30.78 -15.42 -37.78
C HIS A 109 29.82 -14.39 -38.43
N PRO A 110 29.99 -14.01 -39.71
CA PRO A 110 29.18 -12.97 -40.36
C PRO A 110 27.66 -13.17 -40.31
N LEU A 111 27.21 -14.41 -40.12
CA LEU A 111 25.80 -14.79 -40.00
C LEU A 111 25.24 -14.73 -38.55
N LEU A 112 26.09 -14.49 -37.55
CA LEU A 112 25.71 -14.31 -36.14
C LEU A 112 25.74 -12.83 -35.72
N ARG A 113 25.73 -11.89 -36.67
CA ARG A 113 25.69 -10.46 -36.38
C ARG A 113 24.30 -10.07 -35.86
N ASP A 114 24.26 -9.20 -34.84
CA ASP A 114 23.02 -8.79 -34.16
C ASP A 114 21.95 -8.24 -35.11
N GLU A 115 22.36 -7.55 -36.19
CA GLU A 115 21.44 -7.06 -37.22
C GLU A 115 20.69 -8.18 -37.94
N LEU A 116 21.33 -9.32 -38.21
CA LEU A 116 20.70 -10.47 -38.86
C LEU A 116 19.85 -11.28 -37.86
N LEU A 117 20.27 -11.33 -36.60
CA LEU A 117 19.48 -11.91 -35.51
C LEU A 117 18.21 -11.11 -35.22
N SER A 118 18.18 -9.81 -35.56
CA SER A 118 17.03 -8.92 -35.38
C SER A 118 15.92 -9.07 -36.44
N ILE A 119 16.18 -9.75 -37.57
CA ILE A 119 15.21 -10.03 -38.66
C ILE A 119 14.17 -11.11 -38.22
N LYS A 120 13.96 -11.29 -36.92
CA LYS A 120 13.15 -12.37 -36.32
C LYS A 120 11.67 -12.02 -36.13
N PHE A 121 11.24 -10.80 -36.46
CA PHE A 121 9.85 -10.38 -36.35
C PHE A 121 9.30 -10.00 -37.72
N GLY A 122 8.35 -10.82 -38.21
CA GLY A 122 7.60 -10.51 -39.43
C GLY A 122 6.85 -9.17 -39.32
N PRO A 123 6.31 -8.63 -40.43
CA PRO A 123 5.76 -7.28 -40.46
C PRO A 123 4.58 -7.15 -39.49
N GLU A 124 4.80 -6.43 -38.40
CA GLU A 124 3.78 -6.07 -37.43
C GLU A 124 2.73 -5.16 -38.09
N LYS A 125 1.47 -5.41 -37.75
CA LYS A 125 0.32 -4.58 -38.15
C LYS A 125 0.58 -3.12 -37.77
N GLY A 126 0.49 -2.23 -38.76
CA GLY A 126 0.75 -0.80 -38.61
C GLY A 126 0.03 -0.16 -37.42
N SER A 127 0.81 0.30 -36.46
CA SER A 127 0.43 1.34 -35.51
C SER A 127 0.60 2.71 -36.17
N VAL A 128 -0.40 3.56 -35.95
CA VAL A 128 -0.43 5.00 -36.23
C VAL A 128 0.84 5.66 -35.68
N PRO A 129 1.42 6.71 -36.32
CA PRO A 129 2.63 7.36 -35.82
C PRO A 129 2.34 8.02 -34.47
N GLU A 130 2.61 7.29 -33.41
CA GLU A 130 2.69 7.78 -32.05
C GLU A 130 3.96 8.63 -31.96
N LYS A 131 3.83 9.86 -31.44
CA LYS A 131 4.97 10.71 -31.13
C LYS A 131 6.01 9.87 -30.39
N GLN A 132 7.24 9.83 -30.92
CA GLN A 132 8.36 9.12 -30.31
C GLN A 132 8.33 9.27 -28.78
N PRO A 133 8.16 8.18 -28.00
CA PRO A 133 8.58 8.23 -26.62
C PRO A 133 10.10 8.45 -26.68
N ARG A 134 10.59 9.44 -25.92
CA ARG A 134 12.03 9.52 -25.66
C ARG A 134 12.45 8.14 -25.19
N VAL A 135 13.32 7.48 -25.94
CA VAL A 135 14.01 6.28 -25.47
C VAL A 135 14.75 6.73 -24.22
N ARG A 136 14.18 6.43 -23.05
CA ARG A 136 14.97 6.38 -21.82
C ARG A 136 16.00 5.29 -22.10
N GLU A 137 17.27 5.66 -22.14
CA GLU A 137 18.35 4.69 -22.02
C GLU A 137 18.11 3.96 -20.69
N THR A 138 17.48 2.79 -20.72
CA THR A 138 17.35 1.93 -19.55
C THR A 138 18.74 1.34 -19.32
N SER A 139 19.55 2.02 -18.50
CA SER A 139 20.77 1.43 -17.97
C SER A 139 20.39 0.15 -17.21
N MET A 140 21.30 -0.82 -17.14
CA MET A 140 21.15 -2.03 -16.33
C MET A 140 20.89 -1.75 -14.82
N ASP A 141 20.90 -0.48 -14.39
CA ASP A 141 20.74 -0.03 -13.00
C ASP A 141 19.33 0.49 -12.65
N SER A 142 18.40 0.59 -13.61
CA SER A 142 17.07 1.16 -13.36
C SER A 142 16.00 0.08 -13.16
N ILE A 143 15.60 -0.17 -11.90
CA ILE A 143 14.48 -1.07 -11.56
C ILE A 143 13.14 -0.42 -11.96
N ASP A 144 12.31 -1.15 -12.72
CA ASP A 144 10.91 -0.78 -13.02
C ASP A 144 10.01 -0.99 -11.79
N ALA A 145 10.16 -0.07 -10.84
CA ALA A 145 9.42 -0.05 -9.59
C ALA A 145 8.69 1.27 -9.45
N LEU A 146 7.75 1.64 -10.33
CA LEU A 146 6.96 2.87 -10.19
C LEU A 146 6.12 2.87 -8.91
N GLY A 147 5.62 1.70 -8.49
CA GLY A 147 4.69 1.53 -7.39
C GLY A 147 3.43 0.76 -7.81
N THR A 148 2.50 0.58 -6.88
CA THR A 148 1.23 -0.12 -7.12
C THR A 148 0.05 0.83 -7.13
N LEU A 149 -0.79 0.74 -8.17
CA LEU A 149 -2.08 1.43 -8.25
C LEU A 149 -3.20 0.41 -8.07
N THR A 150 -4.07 0.62 -7.08
CA THR A 150 -5.29 -0.18 -6.91
C THR A 150 -6.49 0.60 -7.41
N ILE A 151 -7.36 -0.04 -8.19
CA ILE A 151 -8.63 0.54 -8.67
C ILE A 151 -9.75 -0.39 -8.22
N GLY A 152 -10.58 0.12 -7.32
CA GLY A 152 -11.77 -0.58 -6.83
C GLY A 152 -12.94 -0.51 -7.80
N ASP A 153 -14.02 -1.22 -7.44
CA ASP A 153 -15.14 -1.46 -8.36
C ASP A 153 -15.97 -0.19 -8.64
N ASP A 154 -15.98 0.76 -7.70
CA ASP A 154 -16.68 2.04 -7.81
C ASP A 154 -15.76 3.16 -8.33
N GLY A 155 -14.55 2.81 -8.76
CA GLY A 155 -13.56 3.73 -9.31
C GLY A 155 -12.63 4.36 -8.25
N GLU A 156 -12.69 3.90 -7.00
CA GLU A 156 -11.80 4.33 -5.94
C GLU A 156 -10.34 3.91 -6.25
N GLY A 157 -9.47 4.90 -6.44
CA GLY A 157 -8.06 4.70 -6.74
C GLY A 157 -7.19 4.88 -5.50
N LYS A 158 -6.19 4.01 -5.29
CA LYS A 158 -5.11 4.24 -4.32
C LYS A 158 -3.77 3.96 -4.93
N TYR A 159 -2.86 4.92 -4.77
CA TYR A 159 -1.48 4.77 -5.23
C TYR A 159 -0.56 4.52 -4.04
N PHE A 160 0.23 3.46 -4.14
CA PHE A 160 1.29 3.08 -3.22
C PHE A 160 2.61 3.22 -3.99
N GLY A 161 3.48 4.13 -3.55
CA GLY A 161 4.74 4.32 -4.27
C GLY A 161 5.71 3.16 -4.08
N ARG A 162 6.89 3.30 -4.70
CA ARG A 162 7.97 2.28 -4.67
C ARG A 162 8.34 1.80 -3.29
N SER A 163 8.17 2.65 -2.27
CA SER A 163 8.51 2.37 -0.89
C SER A 163 7.33 1.84 -0.04
N ALA A 164 6.18 1.51 -0.64
CA ALA A 164 4.96 1.10 0.07
C ALA A 164 4.52 -0.36 -0.07
N GLY A 165 5.43 -1.24 -0.47
CA GLY A 165 5.17 -2.68 -0.65
C GLY A 165 4.55 -3.36 0.58
N SER A 166 4.96 -3.01 1.79
CA SER A 166 4.33 -3.48 3.04
C SER A 166 2.87 -3.03 3.17
N GLU A 167 2.57 -1.76 2.88
CA GLU A 167 1.20 -1.23 2.92
C GLU A 167 0.31 -1.88 1.85
N THR A 168 0.90 -2.17 0.69
CA THR A 168 0.20 -2.84 -0.40
C THR A 168 -0.18 -4.28 0.00
N LEU A 169 0.73 -4.99 0.67
CA LEU A 169 0.46 -6.31 1.23
C LEU A 169 -0.59 -6.26 2.35
N PHE A 170 -0.51 -5.29 3.27
CA PHE A 170 -1.55 -5.11 4.30
C PHE A 170 -2.93 -4.85 3.69
N PHE A 171 -2.98 -4.03 2.63
CA PHE A 171 -4.22 -3.77 1.91
C PHE A 171 -4.78 -5.06 1.29
N ALA A 172 -3.93 -5.87 0.63
CA ALA A 172 -4.33 -7.17 0.10
C ALA A 172 -4.81 -8.14 1.20
N GLY A 173 -4.13 -8.18 2.35
CA GLY A 173 -4.53 -8.97 3.51
C GLY A 173 -5.89 -8.57 4.08
N ALA A 174 -6.17 -7.27 4.15
CA ALA A 174 -7.45 -6.75 4.64
C ALA A 174 -8.63 -7.08 3.71
N GLU A 175 -8.41 -7.27 2.40
CA GLU A 175 -9.44 -7.72 1.47
C GLU A 175 -9.83 -9.19 1.67
N LEU A 176 -8.86 -10.04 2.08
CA LEU A 176 -9.11 -11.45 2.40
C LEU A 176 -10.00 -11.64 3.64
N GLU A 177 -10.02 -10.68 4.56
CA GLU A 177 -10.78 -10.72 5.82
C GLU A 177 -12.19 -10.10 5.73
N ARG A 178 -12.62 -9.55 4.58
CA ARG A 178 -13.94 -8.89 4.44
C ARG A 178 -15.14 -9.84 4.66
N SER A 179 -14.92 -11.12 4.93
CA SER A 179 -15.94 -12.17 5.04
C SER A 179 -16.60 -12.32 6.41
N SER A 180 -16.28 -11.55 7.46
CA SER A 180 -16.98 -11.70 8.76
C SER A 180 -16.98 -10.44 9.65
N ILE A 181 -18.16 -9.82 9.80
CA ILE A 181 -18.66 -9.13 11.01
C ILE A 181 -17.75 -8.01 11.59
N ASP A 182 -18.05 -6.76 11.24
CA ASP A 182 -17.86 -5.61 12.15
C ASP A 182 -18.95 -4.58 11.80
N GLN A 183 -20.10 -4.67 12.49
CA GLN A 183 -21.04 -3.56 12.48
C GLN A 183 -20.34 -2.38 13.18
N VAL A 184 -20.10 -1.30 12.45
CA VAL A 184 -19.54 -0.07 13.02
C VAL A 184 -20.56 0.47 14.01
N GLU A 185 -20.32 0.25 15.30
CA GLU A 185 -21.15 0.77 16.37
C GLU A 185 -20.89 2.26 16.48
N PHE A 186 -21.76 3.06 15.85
CA PHE A 186 -21.69 4.51 15.95
C PHE A 186 -21.95 4.92 17.41
N PRO A 187 -21.14 5.82 17.99
CA PRO A 187 -21.41 6.32 19.32
C PRO A 187 -22.80 6.99 19.34
N PRO A 188 -23.57 6.86 20.43
CA PRO A 188 -24.84 7.57 20.56
C PRO A 188 -24.54 9.08 20.64
N LEU A 189 -24.77 9.79 19.53
CA LEU A 189 -24.60 11.23 19.41
C LEU A 189 -25.98 11.90 19.30
N GLY A 190 -26.10 13.11 19.85
CA GLY A 190 -27.24 13.97 19.58
C GLY A 190 -27.33 14.30 18.08
N VAL A 191 -28.55 14.38 17.54
CA VAL A 191 -28.82 14.57 16.10
C VAL A 191 -28.03 15.74 15.51
N GLU A 192 -27.98 16.86 16.21
CA GLU A 192 -27.26 18.05 15.74
C GLU A 192 -25.74 17.86 15.73
N ILE A 193 -25.17 17.22 16.75
CA ILE A 193 -23.73 16.90 16.77
C ILE A 193 -23.37 15.92 15.66
N ALA A 194 -24.21 14.91 15.41
CA ALA A 194 -24.04 13.99 14.28
C ALA A 194 -24.08 14.74 12.93
N ARG A 195 -25.04 15.65 12.74
CA ARG A 195 -25.16 16.48 11.53
C ARG A 195 -23.89 17.33 11.31
N LEU A 196 -23.42 18.02 12.34
CA LEU A 196 -22.21 18.85 12.30
C LEU A 196 -20.97 18.00 12.04
N SER A 197 -20.83 16.87 12.74
CA SER A 197 -19.72 15.92 12.56
C SER A 197 -19.63 15.44 11.11
N ASN A 198 -20.78 15.12 10.51
CA ASN A 198 -20.88 14.69 9.10
C ASN A 198 -20.67 15.83 8.09
N SER A 199 -20.75 17.09 8.51
CA SER A 199 -20.50 18.24 7.63
C SER A 199 -19.01 18.54 7.46
N PHE A 200 -18.17 18.15 8.42
CA PHE A 200 -16.70 18.26 8.32
C PHE A 200 -16.19 17.55 7.03
N PRO A 201 -15.28 18.18 6.25
CA PRO A 201 -14.48 19.37 6.57
C PRO A 201 -15.13 20.71 6.24
N PHE A 202 -16.36 20.72 5.74
CA PHE A 202 -17.07 21.94 5.40
C PHE A 202 -17.83 22.50 6.60
N SER A 203 -18.20 23.78 6.49
CA SER A 203 -19.08 24.38 7.49
C SER A 203 -20.53 23.95 7.26
N ALA A 204 -21.23 23.61 8.35
CA ALA A 204 -22.63 23.20 8.30
C ALA A 204 -23.63 24.36 8.12
N GLY A 205 -23.13 25.61 8.13
CA GLY A 205 -23.94 26.84 8.14
C GLY A 205 -24.72 27.04 9.44
N GLY A 206 -25.14 28.29 9.70
CA GLY A 206 -25.95 28.68 10.87
C GLY A 206 -25.15 29.36 12.00
N PRO A 207 -25.85 29.96 12.98
CA PRO A 207 -25.21 30.64 14.10
C PRO A 207 -24.49 29.65 15.02
N PRO A 208 -23.20 29.87 15.34
CA PRO A 208 -22.40 28.89 16.08
C PRO A 208 -22.80 28.75 17.56
N GLY A 209 -23.45 29.76 18.16
CA GLY A 209 -23.70 29.83 19.62
C GLY A 209 -24.37 28.59 20.20
N ARG A 210 -25.59 28.28 19.74
CA ARG A 210 -26.37 27.13 20.24
C ARG A 210 -25.68 25.78 20.01
N ALA A 211 -24.99 25.62 18.88
CA ALA A 211 -24.25 24.40 18.59
C ALA A 211 -23.00 24.26 19.46
N LEU A 212 -22.37 25.39 19.82
CA LEU A 212 -21.27 25.42 20.78
C LEU A 212 -21.77 24.99 22.16
N ASP A 213 -22.92 25.48 22.63
CA ASP A 213 -23.50 25.07 23.92
C ASP A 213 -23.67 23.55 24.01
N LEU A 214 -24.23 22.94 22.95
CA LEU A 214 -24.37 21.49 22.85
C LEU A 214 -23.02 20.76 22.90
N LEU A 215 -21.95 21.35 22.38
CA LEU A 215 -20.60 20.77 22.45
C LEU A 215 -20.02 20.87 23.87
N PHE A 216 -20.28 21.96 24.61
CA PHE A 216 -19.83 22.08 26.00
C PHE A 216 -20.42 21.00 26.90
N ASP A 217 -21.61 20.47 26.59
CA ASP A 217 -22.20 19.32 27.30
C ASP A 217 -21.44 18.00 27.10
N TYR A 218 -20.62 17.89 26.06
CA TYR A 218 -19.77 16.73 25.82
C TYR A 218 -18.43 16.82 26.56
N LEU A 219 -18.10 17.94 27.20
CA LEU A 219 -16.89 18.05 27.99
C LEU A 219 -16.99 17.18 29.24
N PRO A 220 -15.99 16.31 29.52
CA PRO A 220 -15.99 15.51 30.73
C PRO A 220 -15.81 16.39 31.97
N GLU A 221 -15.99 15.82 33.17
CA GLU A 221 -15.62 16.52 34.39
C GLU A 221 -14.12 16.84 34.41
N GLN A 222 -13.76 17.97 35.03
CA GLN A 222 -12.39 18.48 35.01
C GLN A 222 -11.32 17.47 35.46
N PRO A 223 -11.54 16.61 36.47
CA PRO A 223 -10.58 15.55 36.83
C PRO A 223 -10.36 14.52 35.71
N ARG A 224 -11.43 14.09 35.03
CA ARG A 224 -11.32 13.16 33.89
C ARG A 224 -10.63 13.83 32.71
N ALA A 225 -10.95 15.10 32.44
CA ALA A 225 -10.29 15.89 31.40
C ALA A 225 -8.78 15.98 31.60
N TRP A 226 -8.34 16.26 32.83
CA TRP A 226 -6.93 16.29 33.22
C TRP A 226 -6.29 14.92 33.02
N SER A 227 -6.92 13.86 33.54
CA SER A 227 -6.44 12.49 33.38
C SER A 227 -6.25 12.11 31.91
N LEU A 228 -7.20 12.43 31.03
CA LEU A 228 -7.09 12.15 29.60
C LEU A 228 -5.92 12.90 28.95
N CYS A 229 -5.68 14.15 29.33
CA CYS A 229 -4.55 14.93 28.84
C CYS A 229 -3.21 14.32 29.28
N GLU A 230 -3.07 13.95 30.55
CA GLU A 230 -1.84 13.32 31.06
C GLU A 230 -1.63 11.93 30.45
N THR A 231 -2.69 11.15 30.27
CA THR A 231 -2.63 9.85 29.58
C THR A 231 -2.16 10.01 28.13
N TYR A 232 -2.65 11.02 27.39
CA TYR A 232 -2.13 11.35 26.07
C TYR A 232 -0.63 11.70 26.12
N MET A 233 -0.21 12.54 27.07
CA MET A 233 1.19 12.98 27.21
C MET A 233 2.13 11.81 27.53
N GLU A 234 1.70 10.90 28.41
CA GLU A 234 2.51 9.77 28.85
C GLU A 234 2.56 8.67 27.79
N GLN A 235 1.42 8.35 27.18
CA GLN A 235 1.29 7.15 26.37
C GLN A 235 1.34 7.41 24.87
N CYS A 236 1.19 8.65 24.39
CA CYS A 236 1.09 8.97 22.96
C CYS A 236 1.99 10.08 22.46
N ALA A 237 2.15 11.17 23.23
CA ALA A 237 2.84 12.35 22.76
C ALA A 237 4.32 12.12 22.40
N TRP A 238 4.97 11.05 22.88
CA TRP A 238 6.35 10.73 22.52
C TRP A 238 6.56 10.47 21.02
N GLN A 239 5.52 10.04 20.28
CA GLN A 239 5.60 9.87 18.83
C GLN A 239 5.32 11.17 18.07
N PHE A 240 4.28 11.87 18.47
CA PHE A 240 3.80 13.06 17.78
C PHE A 240 3.19 14.04 18.79
N ARG A 241 3.88 15.17 19.02
CA ARG A 241 3.49 16.20 20.00
C ARG A 241 3.31 17.58 19.33
N PRO A 242 2.18 17.82 18.65
CA PRO A 242 1.90 19.12 18.04
C PRO A 242 1.60 20.21 19.08
N ILE A 243 1.39 19.86 20.34
CA ILE A 243 1.05 20.78 21.44
C ILE A 243 1.86 20.38 22.69
N ALA A 244 2.57 21.33 23.29
CA ALA A 244 3.32 21.10 24.53
C ALA A 244 2.38 21.01 25.74
N ARG A 245 2.80 20.33 26.81
CA ARG A 245 1.97 20.15 28.03
C ARG A 245 1.49 21.47 28.63
N GLU A 246 2.38 22.45 28.74
CA GLU A 246 2.04 23.78 29.26
C GLU A 246 0.99 24.47 28.39
N GLU A 247 1.09 24.35 27.06
CA GLU A 247 0.09 24.89 26.15
C GLU A 247 -1.27 24.20 26.30
N ILE A 248 -1.31 22.87 26.44
CA ILE A 248 -2.55 22.12 26.71
C ILE A 248 -3.25 22.68 27.96
N ILE A 249 -2.51 22.92 29.04
CA ILE A 249 -3.08 23.33 30.32
C ILE A 249 -3.48 24.81 30.31
N ASP A 250 -2.56 25.69 29.93
CA ASP A 250 -2.70 27.14 30.10
C ASP A 250 -3.59 27.77 29.02
N ASP A 251 -3.51 27.26 27.78
CA ASP A 251 -4.13 27.91 26.62
C ASP A 251 -5.44 27.21 26.19
N PHE A 252 -5.63 25.95 26.57
CA PHE A 252 -6.83 25.18 26.20
C PHE A 252 -7.65 24.75 27.43
N LEU A 253 -7.14 23.87 28.28
CA LEU A 253 -7.91 23.26 29.36
C LEU A 253 -8.45 24.30 30.35
N THR A 254 -7.57 25.18 30.87
CA THR A 254 -7.97 26.19 31.86
C THR A 254 -8.97 27.20 31.30
N PRO A 255 -8.75 27.82 30.11
CA PRO A 255 -9.71 28.75 29.53
C PRO A 255 -11.05 28.10 29.17
N ILE A 256 -11.06 26.88 28.63
CA ILE A 256 -12.30 26.18 28.24
C ILE A 256 -13.17 25.88 29.45
N TYR A 257 -12.59 25.32 30.51
CA TYR A 257 -13.35 25.03 31.73
C TYR A 257 -13.73 26.30 32.51
N LYS A 258 -12.97 27.40 32.36
CA LYS A 258 -13.40 28.72 32.85
C LYS A 258 -14.66 29.19 32.13
N SER A 259 -14.68 29.16 30.79
CA SER A 259 -15.85 29.52 29.99
C SER A 259 -17.06 28.62 30.27
N LEU A 260 -16.84 27.32 30.51
CA LEU A 260 -17.92 26.40 30.90
C LEU A 260 -18.57 26.81 32.24
N ARG A 261 -17.76 27.22 33.22
CA ARG A 261 -18.28 27.69 34.53
C ARG A 261 -19.02 29.01 34.39
N GLU A 262 -18.50 29.94 33.60
CA GLU A 262 -19.14 31.22 33.34
C GLU A 262 -20.48 31.04 32.64
N MET A 263 -20.57 30.14 31.66
CA MET A 263 -21.82 29.78 30.98
C MET A 263 -22.82 29.15 31.95
N ARG A 264 -22.41 28.17 32.77
CA ARG A 264 -23.32 27.51 33.73
C ARG A 264 -23.87 28.45 34.80
N ASN A 265 -23.11 29.51 35.12
CA ASN A 265 -23.50 30.54 36.09
C ASN A 265 -24.20 31.75 35.43
N TRP A 266 -24.41 31.72 34.12
CA TRP A 266 -25.03 32.81 33.38
C TRP A 266 -26.53 32.86 33.66
N ASN A 267 -26.95 33.90 34.38
CA ASN A 267 -28.34 34.09 34.81
C ASN A 267 -29.02 35.29 34.12
N SER A 268 -28.40 35.86 33.08
CA SER A 268 -28.90 37.08 32.43
C SER A 268 -29.86 36.77 31.28
N GLU A 269 -30.73 37.74 30.95
CA GLU A 269 -31.59 37.67 29.77
C GLU A 269 -30.75 37.81 28.48
N GLY A 270 -30.48 36.69 27.79
CA GLY A 270 -29.76 36.65 26.52
C GLY A 270 -28.91 35.38 26.32
N GLU A 271 -28.51 35.10 25.07
CA GLU A 271 -27.58 34.00 24.76
C GLU A 271 -26.18 34.27 25.33
N PHE A 272 -25.55 33.27 25.93
CA PHE A 272 -24.18 33.37 26.42
C PHE A 272 -23.22 33.51 25.25
N THR A 273 -22.45 34.61 25.21
CA THR A 273 -21.50 34.84 24.12
C THR A 273 -20.16 34.20 24.45
N HIS A 274 -19.86 33.11 23.77
CA HIS A 274 -18.57 32.43 23.88
C HIS A 274 -17.43 33.24 23.28
N GLN A 275 -16.36 33.41 24.06
CA GLN A 275 -15.10 34.01 23.59
C GLN A 275 -14.11 32.98 23.04
N ILE A 276 -14.43 31.69 23.15
CA ILE A 276 -13.55 30.59 22.75
C ILE A 276 -13.84 30.19 21.31
N SER A 277 -12.79 30.14 20.50
CA SER A 277 -12.87 29.60 19.13
C SER A 277 -13.35 28.14 19.15
N PRO A 278 -14.32 27.77 18.28
CA PRO A 278 -14.74 26.37 18.13
C PRO A 278 -13.58 25.41 17.84
N HIS A 279 -12.55 25.85 17.10
CA HIS A 279 -11.43 24.97 16.76
C HIS A 279 -10.51 24.71 17.97
N ARG A 280 -10.48 25.60 18.97
CA ARG A 280 -9.79 25.31 20.24
C ARG A 280 -10.50 24.23 21.05
N ILE A 281 -11.84 24.21 21.00
CA ILE A 281 -12.64 23.13 21.58
C ILE A 281 -12.39 21.82 20.80
N ALA A 282 -12.28 21.90 19.47
CA ALA A 282 -11.94 20.76 18.64
C ALA A 282 -10.60 20.12 19.02
N VAL A 283 -9.57 20.94 19.31
CA VAL A 283 -8.28 20.48 19.83
C VAL A 283 -8.47 19.70 21.14
N MET A 284 -9.24 20.25 22.09
CA MET A 284 -9.46 19.54 23.36
C MET A 284 -10.17 18.21 23.18
N PHE A 285 -11.20 18.17 22.35
CA PHE A 285 -11.85 16.91 22.04
C PHE A 285 -10.92 15.91 21.36
N MET A 286 -10.00 16.34 20.49
CA MET A 286 -9.00 15.41 19.94
C MET A 286 -8.02 14.91 21.00
N LEU A 287 -7.59 15.76 21.93
CA LEU A 287 -6.73 15.34 23.05
C LEU A 287 -7.45 14.33 23.95
N PHE A 288 -8.73 14.54 24.23
CA PHE A 288 -9.56 13.57 24.96
C PHE A 288 -9.78 12.28 24.18
N ALA A 289 -10.02 12.36 22.87
CA ALA A 289 -10.18 11.19 22.00
C ALA A 289 -8.92 10.33 21.99
N LEU A 290 -7.75 10.94 21.79
CA LEU A 290 -6.46 10.25 21.81
C LEU A 290 -6.12 9.74 23.22
N GLY A 291 -6.37 10.53 24.26
CA GLY A 291 -6.21 10.13 25.66
C GLY A 291 -7.03 8.88 25.98
N ALA A 292 -8.31 8.85 25.62
CA ALA A 292 -9.19 7.70 25.81
C ALA A 292 -8.81 6.51 24.92
N LEU A 293 -8.30 6.78 23.70
CA LEU A 293 -7.82 5.72 22.78
C LEU A 293 -6.63 4.97 23.37
N VAL A 294 -5.72 5.67 24.04
CA VAL A 294 -4.54 5.05 24.65
C VAL A 294 -4.72 4.68 26.12
N ASP A 295 -5.76 5.14 26.80
CA ASP A 295 -6.07 4.78 28.19
C ASP A 295 -6.21 3.26 28.38
N LEU A 296 -5.21 2.65 29.00
CA LEU A 296 -5.15 1.19 29.22
C LEU A 296 -6.25 0.69 30.16
N THR A 297 -6.92 1.57 30.91
CA THR A 297 -8.08 1.20 31.75
C THR A 297 -9.38 1.05 30.96
N LEU A 298 -9.40 1.47 29.70
CA LEU A 298 -10.54 1.33 28.79
C LEU A 298 -10.30 0.20 27.79
N GLU A 299 -11.39 -0.36 27.26
CA GLU A 299 -11.30 -1.29 26.14
C GLU A 299 -10.70 -0.63 24.88
N PRO A 300 -9.97 -1.40 24.04
CA PRO A 300 -9.55 -0.95 22.73
C PRO A 300 -10.75 -0.51 21.88
N HIS A 301 -10.61 0.58 21.11
CA HIS A 301 -11.69 1.13 20.28
C HIS A 301 -12.96 1.51 21.08
N ASN A 302 -12.79 2.05 22.29
CA ASN A 302 -13.91 2.44 23.16
C ASN A 302 -14.76 3.59 22.59
N VAL A 303 -16.04 3.56 22.97
CA VAL A 303 -17.06 4.54 22.57
C VAL A 303 -16.74 5.97 23.07
N GLU A 304 -16.03 6.10 24.19
CA GLU A 304 -15.61 7.41 24.74
C GLU A 304 -14.68 8.14 23.76
N SER A 305 -13.67 7.44 23.23
CA SER A 305 -12.73 8.00 22.25
C SER A 305 -13.43 8.45 20.97
N GLU A 306 -14.35 7.63 20.44
CA GLU A 306 -15.14 7.94 19.24
C GLU A 306 -16.09 9.12 19.47
N ARG A 307 -16.72 9.20 20.65
CA ARG A 307 -17.59 10.32 21.02
C ARG A 307 -16.83 11.65 20.94
N TYR A 308 -15.65 11.73 21.54
CA TYR A 308 -14.84 12.94 21.49
C TYR A 308 -14.33 13.24 20.08
N TYR A 309 -13.91 12.24 19.32
CA TYR A 309 -13.53 12.42 17.91
C TYR A 309 -14.66 13.07 17.08
N HIS A 310 -15.90 12.57 17.23
CA HIS A 310 -17.05 13.15 16.55
C HIS A 310 -17.41 14.55 17.02
N ALA A 311 -17.29 14.84 18.32
CA ALA A 311 -17.46 16.18 18.87
C ALA A 311 -16.40 17.16 18.35
N SER A 312 -15.16 16.70 18.14
CA SER A 312 -14.11 17.49 17.51
C SER A 312 -14.46 17.86 16.06
N ARG A 313 -14.91 16.88 15.27
CA ARG A 313 -15.39 17.14 13.90
C ARG A 313 -16.54 18.13 13.86
N ALA A 314 -17.51 17.98 14.76
CA ALA A 314 -18.62 18.91 14.89
C ALA A 314 -18.14 20.33 15.23
N SER A 315 -17.16 20.45 16.14
CA SER A 315 -16.53 21.72 16.50
C SER A 315 -15.80 22.39 15.32
N LEU A 316 -15.11 21.61 14.48
CA LEU A 316 -14.47 22.09 13.25
C LEU A 316 -15.48 22.47 12.15
N ALA A 317 -16.70 21.95 12.18
CA ALA A 317 -17.74 22.32 11.21
C ALA A 317 -18.45 23.65 11.56
N LEU A 318 -18.26 24.19 12.78
CA LEU A 318 -18.85 25.46 13.19
C LEU A 318 -18.20 26.67 12.53
N ARG A 319 -16.99 26.53 11.99
CA ARG A 319 -16.31 27.55 11.20
C ARG A 319 -15.49 26.87 10.11
N SER A 320 -15.51 27.42 8.90
CA SER A 320 -14.82 26.80 7.75
C SER A 320 -13.32 26.63 8.03
N VAL A 321 -12.82 25.39 7.92
CA VAL A 321 -11.38 25.09 8.03
C VAL A 321 -10.59 25.64 6.84
N PHE A 322 -11.26 25.91 5.72
CA PHE A 322 -10.66 26.43 4.49
C PHE A 322 -10.58 27.96 4.48
N ASP A 323 -11.66 28.63 4.89
CA ASP A 323 -11.76 30.10 4.78
C ASP A 323 -11.18 30.82 6.01
N SER A 324 -11.15 30.17 7.17
CA SER A 324 -10.70 30.78 8.42
C SER A 324 -9.89 29.81 9.29
N PRO A 325 -8.78 29.26 8.76
CA PRO A 325 -7.88 28.44 9.56
C PRO A 325 -7.19 29.26 10.66
N GLU A 326 -6.86 28.58 11.75
CA GLU A 326 -6.03 29.08 12.84
C GLU A 326 -5.06 27.98 13.29
N MET A 327 -4.12 28.31 14.18
CA MET A 327 -3.20 27.32 14.76
C MET A 327 -3.93 26.09 15.32
N ALA A 328 -5.05 26.31 16.02
CA ALA A 328 -5.87 25.24 16.56
C ALA A 328 -6.56 24.38 15.47
N THR A 329 -6.87 24.94 14.29
CA THR A 329 -7.35 24.14 13.14
C THR A 329 -6.29 23.13 12.73
N VAL A 330 -5.04 23.59 12.59
CA VAL A 330 -3.91 22.72 12.21
C VAL A 330 -3.70 21.68 13.30
N GLN A 331 -3.60 22.08 14.57
CA GLN A 331 -3.43 21.16 15.69
C GLN A 331 -4.53 20.10 15.75
N ALA A 332 -5.81 20.48 15.62
CA ALA A 332 -6.93 19.55 15.65
C ALA A 332 -6.89 18.55 14.47
N ILE A 333 -6.66 19.03 13.24
CA ILE A 333 -6.57 18.16 12.05
C ILE A 333 -5.39 17.20 12.14
N LEU A 334 -4.24 17.65 12.67
CA LEU A 334 -3.07 16.80 12.85
C LEU A 334 -3.26 15.75 13.95
N LEU A 335 -3.88 16.12 15.07
CA LEU A 335 -4.29 15.15 16.09
C LEU A 335 -5.32 14.16 15.54
N MET A 336 -6.23 14.60 14.67
CA MET A 336 -7.19 13.75 13.96
C MET A 336 -6.49 12.77 13.01
N ALA A 337 -5.47 13.23 12.28
CA ALA A 337 -4.64 12.37 11.46
C ALA A 337 -3.96 11.29 12.32
N SER A 338 -3.44 11.65 13.50
CA SER A 338 -2.88 10.71 14.49
C SER A 338 -3.92 9.74 15.03
N PHE A 339 -5.14 10.20 15.29
CA PHE A 339 -6.24 9.34 15.73
C PHE A 339 -6.61 8.30 14.67
N HIS A 340 -6.72 8.70 13.39
CA HIS A 340 -6.94 7.77 12.28
C HIS A 340 -5.79 6.77 12.09
N ASN A 341 -4.57 7.22 12.39
CA ASN A 341 -3.37 6.40 12.33
C ASN A 341 -3.45 5.25 13.34
N MET A 342 -4.02 5.49 14.53
CA MET A 342 -4.09 4.54 15.64
C MET A 342 -5.42 3.77 15.72
N GLY A 343 -6.55 4.39 15.37
CA GLY A 343 -7.92 3.88 15.53
C GLY A 343 -8.36 2.88 14.45
N GLY A 344 -7.52 1.90 14.11
CA GLY A 344 -7.61 1.04 12.91
C GLY A 344 -8.89 0.21 12.68
N ARG A 345 -9.92 0.29 13.53
CA ARG A 345 -11.23 -0.33 13.28
C ARG A 345 -12.02 0.44 12.22
N ASN A 346 -12.17 1.75 12.41
CA ASN A 346 -13.06 2.61 11.62
C ASN A 346 -12.31 3.48 10.59
N TYR A 347 -10.98 3.55 10.70
CA TYR A 347 -10.15 4.48 9.93
C TYR A 347 -9.14 3.76 9.06
N THR A 348 -8.68 4.44 8.01
CA THR A 348 -7.73 3.90 7.05
C THR A 348 -6.46 4.74 7.03
N MET A 349 -5.37 4.16 6.54
CA MET A 349 -4.14 4.91 6.30
C MET A 349 -4.34 6.05 5.30
N GLU A 350 -5.26 5.87 4.34
CA GLU A 350 -5.60 6.88 3.35
C GLU A 350 -6.21 8.13 3.99
N SER A 351 -7.16 7.94 4.93
CA SER A 351 -7.77 9.07 5.61
C SER A 351 -6.80 9.74 6.60
N SER A 352 -5.92 8.99 7.25
CA SER A 352 -4.83 9.55 8.07
C SER A 352 -3.88 10.42 7.23
N TRP A 353 -3.41 9.91 6.09
CA TRP A 353 -2.54 10.64 5.17
C TRP A 353 -3.23 11.89 4.59
N SER A 354 -4.49 11.78 4.18
CA SER A 354 -5.26 12.91 3.64
C SER A 354 -5.41 14.04 4.66
N LEU A 355 -5.69 13.71 5.93
CA LEU A 355 -5.75 14.68 7.01
C LEU A 355 -4.38 15.31 7.30
N MET A 356 -3.31 14.51 7.27
CA MET A 356 -1.94 15.02 7.43
C MET A 356 -1.62 16.06 6.34
N CYS A 357 -1.90 15.75 5.07
CA CYS A 357 -1.68 16.67 3.95
C CYS A 357 -2.56 17.94 4.04
N LEU A 358 -3.82 17.80 4.46
CA LEU A 358 -4.69 18.95 4.73
C LEU A 358 -4.08 19.84 5.82
N GLY A 359 -3.62 19.25 6.92
CA GLY A 359 -2.90 19.94 7.99
C GLY A 359 -1.66 20.66 7.47
N SER A 360 -0.88 20.03 6.58
CA SER A 360 0.28 20.66 5.93
C SER A 360 -0.08 21.86 5.07
N LYS A 361 -1.18 21.80 4.31
CA LYS A 361 -1.63 22.94 3.48
C LYS A 361 -2.17 24.10 4.31
N LEU A 362 -2.89 23.80 5.39
CA LEU A 362 -3.35 24.82 6.33
C LEU A 362 -2.19 25.43 7.12
N ALA A 363 -1.17 24.65 7.48
CA ALA A 363 0.06 25.17 8.08
C ALA A 363 0.81 26.11 7.12
N GLN A 364 0.83 25.79 5.81
CA GLN A 364 1.39 26.66 4.79
C GLN A 364 0.60 27.98 4.66
N SER A 365 -0.73 27.94 4.62
CA SER A 365 -1.56 29.15 4.51
C SER A 365 -1.42 30.08 5.72
N LEU A 366 -1.16 29.53 6.90
CA LEU A 366 -0.86 30.29 8.12
C LEU A 366 0.59 30.77 8.22
N GLY A 367 1.45 30.40 7.26
CA GLY A 367 2.86 30.79 7.24
C GLY A 367 3.75 30.06 8.26
N LEU A 368 3.37 28.86 8.73
CA LEU A 368 4.15 28.14 9.75
C LEU A 368 5.53 27.65 9.26
N HIS A 369 5.66 27.44 7.95
CA HIS A 369 6.93 27.12 7.29
C HIS A 369 7.90 28.30 7.22
N ARG A 370 7.44 29.50 7.54
CA ARG A 370 8.24 30.72 7.59
C ARG A 370 8.60 31.06 9.03
N ASP A 371 9.80 31.57 9.26
CA ASP A 371 10.19 31.94 10.61
C ASP A 371 9.37 33.13 11.13
N SER A 372 8.59 32.85 12.17
CA SER A 372 7.62 33.79 12.70
C SER A 372 8.23 34.95 13.49
N ALA A 373 9.51 34.83 13.90
CA ALA A 373 10.24 35.91 14.54
C ALA A 373 10.32 37.17 13.66
N ARG A 374 10.30 37.01 12.33
CA ARG A 374 10.38 38.12 11.35
C ARG A 374 9.17 39.06 11.38
N TRP A 375 8.04 38.62 11.96
CA TRP A 375 6.86 39.46 12.17
C TRP A 375 6.80 40.08 13.57
N ASN A 376 7.89 40.03 14.35
CA ASN A 376 7.97 40.56 15.71
C ASN A 376 6.90 39.99 16.66
N MET A 377 6.55 38.71 16.49
CA MET A 377 5.70 37.99 17.43
C MET A 377 6.44 37.72 18.74
N ASP A 378 5.70 37.52 19.83
CA ASP A 378 6.31 37.19 21.12
C ASP A 378 7.08 35.85 21.05
N PRO A 379 8.19 35.69 21.80
CA PRO A 379 9.02 34.50 21.73
C PRO A 379 8.28 33.18 22.03
N LYS A 380 7.28 33.21 22.93
CA LYS A 380 6.50 32.02 23.29
C LYS A 380 5.67 31.56 22.09
N THR A 381 4.99 32.48 21.40
CA THR A 381 4.23 32.21 20.18
C THR A 381 5.14 31.76 19.03
N VAL A 382 6.30 32.41 18.84
CA VAL A 382 7.28 31.98 17.84
C VAL A 382 7.71 30.54 18.09
N ASN A 383 8.06 30.20 19.33
CA ASN A 383 8.51 28.84 19.68
C ASN A 383 7.42 27.78 19.45
N ARG A 384 6.16 28.10 19.78
CA ARG A 384 5.00 27.23 19.52
C ARG A 384 4.79 27.00 18.02
N ARG A 385 4.87 28.07 17.21
CA ARG A 385 4.73 27.98 15.74
C ARG A 385 5.86 27.15 15.12
N ARG A 386 7.10 27.36 15.55
CA ARG A 386 8.26 26.54 15.14
C ARG A 386 8.08 25.06 15.53
N SER A 387 7.65 24.80 16.76
CA SER A 387 7.42 23.44 17.26
C SER A 387 6.34 22.71 16.45
N LEU A 388 5.20 23.35 16.21
CA LEU A 388 4.12 22.77 15.41
C LEU A 388 4.55 22.48 13.98
N PHE A 389 5.28 23.40 13.34
CA PHE A 389 5.79 23.20 11.98
C PHE A 389 6.74 22.00 11.89
N TRP A 390 7.77 21.94 12.75
CA TRP A 390 8.76 20.87 12.69
C TRP A 390 8.18 19.51 13.06
N GLU A 391 7.16 19.49 13.90
CA GLU A 391 6.50 18.25 14.27
C GLU A 391 5.60 17.71 13.16
N LEU A 392 4.81 18.59 12.54
CA LEU A 392 4.09 18.31 11.29
C LEU A 392 5.03 17.80 10.20
N PHE A 393 6.12 18.54 9.94
CA PHE A 393 7.09 18.23 8.88
C PHE A 393 7.69 16.83 9.10
N SER A 394 8.00 16.48 10.35
CA SER A 394 8.53 15.17 10.72
C SER A 394 7.53 14.04 10.54
N ALA A 395 6.29 14.23 10.98
CA ALA A 395 5.24 13.23 10.82
C ALA A 395 4.90 12.95 9.35
N GLU A 396 4.79 13.99 8.53
CA GLU A 396 4.49 13.85 7.11
C GLU A 396 5.62 13.15 6.35
N HIS A 397 6.89 13.49 6.63
CA HIS A 397 8.03 12.82 5.98
C HIS A 397 8.11 11.34 6.33
N PHE A 398 7.83 10.99 7.59
CA PHE A 398 7.77 9.59 8.00
C PHE A 398 6.68 8.82 7.25
N GLN A 399 5.46 9.38 7.15
CA GLN A 399 4.37 8.78 6.37
C GLN A 399 4.69 8.70 4.87
N SER A 400 5.35 9.72 4.31
CA SER A 400 5.76 9.80 2.91
C SER A 400 6.70 8.65 2.54
N ILE A 401 7.68 8.35 3.40
CA ILE A 401 8.60 7.21 3.22
C ILE A 401 7.83 5.88 3.28
N ALA A 402 6.90 5.72 4.22
CA ALA A 402 6.13 4.50 4.36
C ALA A 402 5.15 4.23 3.19
N LEU A 403 4.54 5.29 2.65
CA LEU A 403 3.53 5.23 1.58
C LEU A 403 4.11 5.45 0.17
N GLY A 404 5.37 5.84 0.06
CA GLY A 404 6.02 6.17 -1.21
C GLY A 404 5.38 7.34 -1.93
N ARG A 405 4.76 8.26 -1.17
CA ARG A 405 4.10 9.45 -1.68
C ARG A 405 4.96 10.68 -1.36
N PRO A 406 5.04 11.68 -2.26
CA PRO A 406 5.83 12.87 -1.98
C PRO A 406 5.21 13.70 -0.83
N PRO A 407 6.05 14.35 0.01
CA PRO A 407 5.57 15.26 1.05
C PRO A 407 5.03 16.57 0.46
N SER A 408 4.15 17.26 1.21
CA SER A 408 3.52 18.52 0.78
C SER A 408 4.44 19.75 0.79
N ILE A 409 5.49 19.72 1.61
CA ILE A 409 6.38 20.86 1.87
C ILE A 409 7.83 20.49 1.54
N ARG A 410 8.44 21.23 0.61
CA ARG A 410 9.83 21.08 0.21
C ARG A 410 10.71 22.09 0.94
N LEU A 411 11.91 21.68 1.38
CA LEU A 411 12.76 22.49 2.26
C LEU A 411 13.21 23.83 1.67
N SER A 412 13.32 23.97 0.34
CA SER A 412 13.68 25.25 -0.28
C SER A 412 12.71 26.41 -0.02
N TYR A 413 11.49 26.12 0.42
CA TYR A 413 10.51 27.14 0.77
C TYR A 413 10.50 27.46 2.27
N VAL A 414 11.28 26.72 3.07
CA VAL A 414 11.27 26.76 4.53
C VAL A 414 12.42 27.63 5.02
N ASP A 415 12.11 28.64 5.84
CA ASP A 415 13.11 29.34 6.65
C ASP A 415 12.82 29.30 8.15
N CYS A 416 11.79 28.54 8.57
CA CYS A 416 11.47 28.30 9.97
C CYS A 416 12.66 27.68 10.73
N GLU A 417 13.18 28.40 11.71
CA GLU A 417 14.21 27.87 12.61
C GLU A 417 13.64 26.77 13.51
N PHE A 418 14.53 25.97 14.12
CA PHE A 418 14.12 24.99 15.13
C PHE A 418 13.58 25.68 16.39
N PRO A 419 12.65 25.04 17.11
CA PRO A 419 12.21 25.55 18.39
C PRO A 419 13.34 25.47 19.43
N ALA A 420 13.36 26.45 20.33
CA ALA A 420 14.20 26.41 21.51
C ALA A 420 13.76 25.25 22.43
N PRO A 421 14.71 24.56 23.09
CA PRO A 421 14.37 23.50 24.02
C PRO A 421 13.59 24.04 25.22
N GLU A 422 12.55 23.31 25.65
CA GLU A 422 11.76 23.65 26.86
C GLU A 422 12.65 23.68 28.10
N ASN A 423 13.54 22.70 28.24
CA ASN A 423 14.54 22.62 29.29
C ASN A 423 15.91 22.33 28.66
N GLN A 424 16.88 23.21 28.87
CA GLN A 424 18.24 23.01 28.40
C GLN A 424 18.99 22.12 29.39
N THR A 425 19.20 20.86 29.02
CA THR A 425 20.11 19.98 29.76
C THR A 425 21.55 20.33 29.39
N LEU A 426 22.43 20.34 30.38
CA LEU A 426 23.87 20.54 30.20
C LEU A 426 24.61 19.23 30.48
N ASP A 427 25.71 18.99 29.76
CA ASP A 427 26.62 17.89 30.06
C ASP A 427 27.53 18.20 31.27
N GLU A 428 28.38 17.24 31.65
CA GLU A 428 29.34 17.39 32.76
C GLU A 428 30.32 18.57 32.56
N ASN A 429 30.50 19.02 31.31
CA ASN A 429 31.36 20.13 30.93
C ASN A 429 30.59 21.46 30.80
N GLY A 430 29.29 21.48 31.10
CA GLY A 430 28.44 22.66 30.98
C GLY A 430 27.95 22.97 29.56
N ASN A 431 28.15 22.07 28.59
CA ASN A 431 27.69 22.27 27.22
C ASN A 431 26.22 21.86 27.04
N PRO A 432 25.45 22.59 26.23
CA PRO A 432 24.09 22.21 25.82
C PRO A 432 24.01 20.80 25.23
N GLN A 433 23.27 19.91 25.89
CA GLN A 433 22.94 18.60 25.33
C GLN A 433 21.80 18.73 24.31
N VAL A 434 21.90 17.94 23.24
CA VAL A 434 20.83 17.83 22.23
C VAL A 434 19.63 17.14 22.86
N SER A 435 18.45 17.78 22.78
CA SER A 435 17.20 17.20 23.26
C SER A 435 16.63 16.17 22.28
N PHE A 436 15.74 15.31 22.77
CA PHE A 436 15.00 14.34 21.95
C PHE A 436 14.35 14.99 20.72
N TRP A 437 13.62 16.09 20.92
CA TRP A 437 12.93 16.81 19.83
C TRP A 437 13.90 17.44 18.84
N ALA A 438 14.97 18.07 19.32
CA ALA A 438 15.99 18.65 18.46
C ALA A 438 16.67 17.58 17.59
N TRP A 439 16.99 16.42 18.17
CA TRP A 439 17.55 15.32 17.38
C TRP A 439 16.54 14.80 16.35
N LYS A 440 15.27 14.57 16.75
CA LYS A 440 14.20 14.14 15.84
C LYS A 440 14.06 15.08 14.64
N TYR A 441 13.95 16.38 14.87
CA TYR A 441 13.75 17.37 13.80
C TYR A 441 14.98 17.51 12.90
N THR A 442 16.18 17.48 13.48
CA THR A 442 17.42 17.52 12.68
C THR A 442 17.61 16.25 11.87
N PHE A 443 17.26 15.07 12.38
CA PHE A 443 17.27 13.83 11.61
C PHE A 443 16.28 13.90 10.45
N THR A 444 15.05 14.37 10.68
CA THR A 444 14.07 14.54 9.60
C THR A 444 14.60 15.48 8.52
N ARG A 445 15.10 16.66 8.92
CA ARG A 445 15.64 17.65 7.98
C ARG A 445 16.83 17.11 7.21
N ASP A 446 17.81 16.50 7.88
CA ASP A 446 19.09 16.15 7.27
C ASP A 446 19.08 14.78 6.58
N VAL A 447 18.12 13.91 6.92
CA VAL A 447 18.09 12.52 6.44
C VAL A 447 16.78 12.22 5.73
N PHE A 448 15.64 12.29 6.42
CA PHE A 448 14.36 11.90 5.79
C PHE A 448 13.98 12.78 4.61
N SER A 449 14.21 14.09 4.68
CA SER A 449 13.92 14.99 3.55
C SER A 449 14.75 14.66 2.31
N ILE A 450 16.02 14.27 2.50
CA ILE A 450 16.92 13.91 1.40
C ILE A 450 16.51 12.54 0.83
N ILE A 451 16.14 11.59 1.69
CA ILE A 451 15.60 10.30 1.25
C ILE A 451 14.34 10.51 0.41
N THR A 452 13.37 11.31 0.87
CA THR A 452 12.14 11.53 0.10
C THR A 452 12.43 12.23 -1.22
N GLU A 453 13.28 13.26 -1.24
CA GLU A 453 13.67 13.99 -2.45
C GLU A 453 14.45 13.14 -3.46
N ARG A 454 15.16 12.08 -3.04
CA ARG A 454 15.95 11.24 -3.94
C ARG A 454 15.29 9.91 -4.32
N THR A 455 14.38 9.40 -3.50
CA THR A 455 13.78 8.05 -3.70
C THR A 455 12.32 8.08 -4.18
N LEU A 456 11.58 9.15 -3.87
CA LEU A 456 10.14 9.26 -4.20
C LEU A 456 9.87 10.12 -5.44
N THR A 457 10.89 10.38 -6.26
CA THR A 457 10.74 11.11 -7.52
C THR A 457 10.16 10.25 -8.63
N ALA A 458 9.82 10.84 -9.76
CA ALA A 458 9.35 10.09 -10.93
C ALA A 458 10.42 9.12 -11.49
N GLU A 459 11.71 9.41 -11.27
CA GLU A 459 12.82 8.57 -11.71
C GLU A 459 13.21 7.59 -10.60
N SER A 460 13.50 6.35 -10.96
CA SER A 460 13.98 5.37 -9.97
C SER A 460 15.39 5.77 -9.50
N PRO A 461 15.67 5.73 -8.17
CA PRO A 461 17.02 6.01 -7.69
C PRO A 461 17.99 4.95 -8.20
N THR A 462 19.19 5.38 -8.59
CA THR A 462 20.28 4.46 -8.93
C THR A 462 20.75 3.72 -7.67
N TYR A 463 21.42 2.58 -7.87
CA TYR A 463 21.98 1.84 -6.75
C TYR A 463 23.04 2.65 -5.98
N GLU A 464 23.86 3.41 -6.69
CA GLU A 464 24.81 4.36 -6.09
C GLU A 464 24.11 5.37 -5.18
N THR A 465 22.98 5.94 -5.61
CA THR A 465 22.17 6.85 -4.78
C THR A 465 21.72 6.17 -3.49
N VAL A 466 21.32 4.89 -3.55
CA VAL A 466 20.94 4.13 -2.35
C VAL A 466 22.11 3.94 -1.40
N LEU A 467 23.31 3.65 -1.90
CA LEU A 467 24.51 3.53 -1.06
C LEU A 467 24.94 4.87 -0.46
N GLU A 468 24.80 5.97 -1.18
CA GLU A 468 25.03 7.32 -0.64
C GLU A 468 24.04 7.65 0.50
N LEU A 469 22.77 7.32 0.32
CA LEU A 469 21.75 7.50 1.35
C LEU A 469 22.00 6.61 2.57
N ASP A 470 22.46 5.36 2.39
CA ASP A 470 22.89 4.50 3.51
C ASP A 470 24.00 5.18 4.31
N ARG A 471 25.05 5.68 3.66
CA ARG A 471 26.14 6.41 4.33
C ARG A 471 25.62 7.63 5.08
N LEU A 472 24.74 8.42 4.47
CA LEU A 472 24.12 9.59 5.10
C LEU A 472 23.37 9.20 6.39
N VAL A 473 22.52 8.16 6.33
CA VAL A 473 21.78 7.66 7.49
C VAL A 473 22.74 7.18 8.57
N ARG A 474 23.82 6.48 8.18
CA ARG A 474 24.78 5.93 9.13
C ARG A 474 25.67 6.98 9.79
N ALA A 475 25.98 8.07 9.08
CA ALA A 475 26.78 9.18 9.57
C ALA A 475 26.07 10.00 10.65
N LYS A 476 24.72 10.03 10.65
CA LYS A 476 23.94 10.65 11.72
C LYS A 476 23.93 9.75 12.96
N THR A 477 24.78 10.07 13.93
CA THR A 477 24.89 9.32 15.19
C THR A 477 23.86 9.78 16.21
N LEU A 478 23.44 8.84 17.07
CA LEU A 478 22.61 9.13 18.23
C LEU A 478 23.53 9.42 19.43
N PRO A 479 23.41 10.59 20.08
CA PRO A 479 24.18 10.90 21.28
C PRO A 479 23.98 9.85 22.39
N SER A 480 25.02 9.56 23.18
CA SER A 480 24.99 8.52 24.21
C SER A 480 23.87 8.70 25.23
N HIS A 481 23.59 9.95 25.66
CA HIS A 481 22.51 10.27 26.60
C HIS A 481 21.11 10.11 26.01
N LEU A 482 20.97 10.05 24.68
CA LEU A 482 19.71 9.69 24.00
C LEU A 482 19.68 8.20 23.60
N ASN A 483 20.85 7.55 23.58
CA ASN A 483 21.03 6.14 23.28
C ASN A 483 21.01 5.29 24.55
N VAL A 484 19.99 5.49 25.39
CA VAL A 484 19.82 4.72 26.63
C VAL A 484 19.12 3.41 26.29
N PHE A 485 19.89 2.34 26.17
CA PHE A 485 19.34 0.99 26.23
C PHE A 485 18.93 0.72 27.66
N LEU A 486 17.69 1.05 28.00
CA LEU A 486 17.11 0.70 29.29
C LEU A 486 17.10 -0.83 29.42
N GLY A 487 17.80 -1.32 30.43
CA GLY A 487 17.90 -2.75 30.70
C GLY A 487 16.55 -3.33 31.15
N ARG A 488 16.46 -4.66 31.22
CA ARG A 488 15.29 -5.33 31.81
C ARG A 488 15.07 -4.96 33.28
N GLU A 489 16.14 -4.58 33.99
CA GLU A 489 16.11 -4.25 35.42
C GLU A 489 15.72 -2.80 35.74
N ASP A 490 15.57 -1.94 34.73
CA ASP A 490 15.10 -0.56 34.92
C ASP A 490 13.58 -0.51 35.15
N GLU A 491 13.05 -1.20 36.16
CA GLU A 491 11.60 -1.40 36.39
C GLU A 491 10.80 -0.09 36.53
N ASN A 492 11.44 1.02 36.89
CA ASN A 492 10.78 2.31 37.17
C ASN A 492 10.66 3.26 35.97
N CYS A 493 11.00 2.85 34.74
CA CYS A 493 10.88 3.72 33.58
C CYS A 493 9.43 3.80 33.07
N THR A 494 8.91 5.03 32.94
CA THR A 494 7.57 5.27 32.39
C THR A 494 7.53 4.96 30.88
N PRO A 495 6.33 4.66 30.32
CA PRO A 495 6.18 4.41 28.87
C PRO A 495 6.75 5.54 28.00
N SER A 496 6.52 6.81 28.36
CA SER A 496 6.99 7.95 27.56
C SER A 496 8.51 7.96 27.42
N VAL A 497 9.24 7.74 28.52
CA VAL A 497 10.71 7.75 28.52
C VAL A 497 11.26 6.57 27.71
N TYR A 498 10.72 5.38 27.94
CA TYR A 498 11.15 4.18 27.22
C TYR A 498 10.89 4.28 25.72
N MET A 499 9.66 4.66 25.33
CA MET A 499 9.26 4.69 23.92
C MET A 499 9.97 5.79 23.13
N ARG A 500 10.42 6.89 23.76
CA ARG A 500 11.29 7.88 23.12
C ARG A 500 12.62 7.28 22.67
N GLY A 501 13.31 6.56 23.56
CA GLY A 501 14.57 5.89 23.20
C GLY A 501 14.37 4.90 22.05
N CYS A 502 13.27 4.14 22.13
CA CYS A 502 12.88 3.18 21.09
C CYS A 502 12.63 3.87 19.73
N LEU A 503 11.88 4.98 19.72
CA LEU A 503 11.57 5.73 18.50
C LEU A 503 12.85 6.24 17.81
N LEU A 504 13.81 6.79 18.55
CA LEU A 504 15.05 7.27 17.95
C LEU A 504 15.88 6.13 17.35
N GLY A 505 15.93 4.97 18.01
CA GLY A 505 16.55 3.76 17.45
C GLY A 505 15.85 3.27 16.17
N GLN A 506 14.52 3.43 16.11
CA GLN A 506 13.74 3.06 14.93
C GLN A 506 13.99 3.99 13.74
N PHE A 507 14.23 5.30 13.93
CA PHE A 507 14.43 6.24 12.81
C PHE A 507 15.51 5.78 11.82
N ARG A 508 16.66 5.35 12.35
CA ARG A 508 17.75 4.80 11.54
C ARG A 508 17.36 3.48 10.87
N SER A 509 16.78 2.56 11.63
CA SER A 509 16.42 1.22 11.13
C SER A 509 15.36 1.29 10.04
N VAL A 510 14.34 2.13 10.23
CA VAL A 510 13.30 2.44 9.25
C VAL A 510 13.89 3.09 8.00
N ALA A 511 14.72 4.14 8.14
CA ALA A 511 15.38 4.77 7.00
C ALA A 511 16.13 3.75 6.13
N LEU A 512 16.98 2.93 6.74
CA LEU A 512 17.78 1.91 6.06
C LEU A 512 16.90 0.82 5.44
N LEU A 513 15.90 0.34 6.17
CA LEU A 513 14.95 -0.65 5.66
C LEU A 513 14.28 -0.15 4.36
N TYR A 514 13.77 1.09 4.36
CA TYR A 514 13.00 1.60 3.24
C TYR A 514 13.85 1.90 2.00
N ILE A 515 15.10 2.38 2.15
CA ILE A 515 15.98 2.63 0.99
C ILE A 515 16.53 1.33 0.38
N HIS A 516 16.73 0.27 1.19
CA HIS A 516 17.35 -0.97 0.71
C HIS A 516 16.37 -2.04 0.25
N ARG A 517 15.10 -2.00 0.66
CA ARG A 517 14.13 -3.08 0.39
C ARG A 517 13.99 -3.45 -1.09
N THR A 518 14.04 -2.47 -2.00
CA THR A 518 13.86 -2.69 -3.44
C THR A 518 15.06 -3.47 -3.99
N PHE A 519 16.28 -3.06 -3.64
CA PHE A 519 17.50 -3.76 -4.03
C PHE A 519 17.73 -5.07 -3.26
N PHE A 520 17.18 -5.21 -2.04
CA PHE A 520 17.07 -6.51 -1.36
C PHE A 520 16.21 -7.48 -2.17
N ALA A 521 15.00 -7.04 -2.59
CA ALA A 521 14.12 -7.88 -3.38
C ALA A 521 14.79 -8.26 -4.71
N GLN A 522 15.44 -7.31 -5.37
CA GLN A 522 16.22 -7.55 -6.58
C GLN A 522 17.33 -8.58 -6.37
N ALA A 523 18.14 -8.45 -5.31
CA ALA A 523 19.21 -9.42 -4.99
C ALA A 523 18.67 -10.86 -4.84
N MET A 524 17.50 -10.99 -4.21
CA MET A 524 16.83 -12.27 -3.96
C MET A 524 16.17 -12.87 -5.21
N LEU A 525 15.76 -12.02 -6.16
CA LEU A 525 15.19 -12.43 -7.45
C LEU A 525 16.31 -12.86 -8.42
N ASP A 526 17.39 -12.09 -8.50
CA ASP A 526 18.51 -12.34 -9.42
C ASP A 526 19.41 -13.50 -8.96
N HIS A 527 19.66 -13.62 -7.66
CA HIS A 527 20.55 -14.63 -7.08
C HIS A 527 19.88 -15.42 -5.95
N PRO A 528 18.82 -16.19 -6.22
CA PRO A 528 17.99 -16.83 -5.19
C PRO A 528 18.76 -17.83 -4.33
N VAL A 529 19.76 -18.53 -4.86
CA VAL A 529 20.54 -19.52 -4.09
C VAL A 529 21.54 -18.86 -3.13
N ASN A 530 22.20 -17.78 -3.59
CA ASN A 530 23.16 -17.03 -2.79
C ASN A 530 23.09 -15.53 -3.14
N PRO A 531 22.24 -14.76 -2.42
CA PRO A 531 22.07 -13.33 -2.64
C PRO A 531 23.36 -12.52 -2.42
N LEU A 532 24.35 -13.05 -1.69
CA LEU A 532 25.63 -12.37 -1.45
C LEU A 532 26.54 -12.34 -2.69
N ARG A 533 26.21 -13.11 -3.74
CA ARG A 533 26.85 -13.01 -5.05
C ARG A 533 26.26 -11.90 -5.93
N SER A 534 25.14 -11.31 -5.52
CA SER A 534 24.54 -10.18 -6.24
C SER A 534 25.39 -8.92 -6.12
N PRO A 535 25.41 -8.04 -7.14
CA PRO A 535 25.91 -6.67 -6.98
C PRO A 535 25.19 -5.91 -5.85
N TYR A 536 23.96 -6.32 -5.53
CA TYR A 536 23.13 -5.73 -4.49
C TYR A 536 23.30 -6.38 -3.09
N ALA A 537 24.34 -7.21 -2.90
CA ALA A 537 24.66 -7.85 -1.62
C ALA A 537 24.73 -6.88 -0.40
N PRO A 538 25.26 -5.65 -0.52
CA PRO A 538 25.17 -4.65 0.55
C PRO A 538 23.73 -4.37 1.00
N SER A 539 22.80 -4.19 0.06
CA SER A 539 21.38 -3.97 0.37
C SER A 539 20.73 -5.21 0.98
N PHE A 540 21.11 -6.39 0.52
CA PHE A 540 20.65 -7.64 1.13
C PHE A 540 21.01 -7.70 2.63
N LEU A 541 22.28 -7.45 2.96
CA LEU A 541 22.74 -7.46 4.36
C LEU A 541 22.17 -6.31 5.18
N ALA A 542 22.08 -5.11 4.62
CA ALA A 542 21.54 -3.95 5.31
C ALA A 542 20.06 -4.19 5.68
N ALA A 543 19.25 -4.66 4.74
CA ALA A 543 17.85 -4.99 4.95
C ALA A 543 17.66 -6.10 6.00
N TYR A 544 18.43 -7.20 5.90
CA TYR A 544 18.35 -8.28 6.90
C TYR A 544 18.74 -7.82 8.30
N ARG A 545 19.86 -7.10 8.46
CA ARG A 545 20.31 -6.61 9.77
C ARG A 545 19.28 -5.68 10.41
N CYS A 546 18.67 -4.79 9.61
CA CYS A 546 17.59 -3.94 10.09
C CYS A 546 16.36 -4.77 10.48
N ALA A 547 15.95 -5.74 9.66
CA ALA A 547 14.82 -6.62 9.97
C ALA A 547 15.02 -7.41 11.27
N SER A 548 16.18 -8.05 11.43
CA SER A 548 16.55 -8.79 12.65
C SER A 548 16.54 -7.87 13.90
N GLY A 549 17.17 -6.69 13.80
CA GLY A 549 17.19 -5.71 14.87
C GLY A 549 15.77 -5.21 15.24
N MET A 550 14.92 -4.99 14.25
CA MET A 550 13.54 -4.55 14.46
C MET A 550 12.68 -5.64 15.10
N ILE A 551 12.82 -6.91 14.71
CA ILE A 551 12.09 -8.02 15.36
C ILE A 551 12.48 -8.10 16.84
N LYS A 552 13.78 -8.05 17.15
CA LYS A 552 14.30 -8.06 18.53
C LYS A 552 13.84 -6.86 19.35
N ALA A 553 13.88 -5.66 18.77
CA ALA A 553 13.40 -4.45 19.44
C ALA A 553 11.90 -4.54 19.74
N ASN A 554 11.07 -5.00 18.80
CA ASN A 554 9.63 -5.13 19.00
C ASN A 554 9.29 -6.23 20.02
N LEU A 555 10.06 -7.32 20.10
CA LEU A 555 9.92 -8.31 21.19
C LEU A 555 10.12 -7.63 22.55
N ASN A 556 11.18 -6.85 22.72
CA ASN A 556 11.43 -6.12 23.97
C ASN A 556 10.33 -5.10 24.29
N HIS A 557 9.81 -4.39 23.28
CA HIS A 557 8.70 -3.45 23.47
C HIS A 557 7.44 -4.18 23.94
N PHE A 558 7.11 -5.30 23.32
CA PHE A 558 5.91 -6.08 23.63
C PHE A 558 6.02 -6.79 24.98
N GLU A 559 7.21 -7.28 25.36
CA GLU A 559 7.44 -7.84 26.70
C GLU A 559 7.21 -6.80 27.81
N ARG A 560 7.61 -5.54 27.56
CA ARG A 560 7.54 -4.48 28.56
C ARG A 560 6.17 -3.80 28.62
N PHE A 561 5.56 -3.52 27.47
CA PHE A 561 4.30 -2.80 27.36
C PHE A 561 3.36 -3.46 26.33
N PRO A 562 2.87 -4.70 26.58
CA PRO A 562 2.10 -5.47 25.61
C PRO A 562 0.79 -4.79 25.20
N GLU A 563 0.02 -4.33 26.19
CA GLU A 563 -1.27 -3.67 25.98
C GLU A 563 -1.12 -2.38 25.19
N LEU A 564 -0.08 -1.59 25.51
CA LEU A 564 0.24 -0.38 24.75
C LEU A 564 0.65 -0.76 23.33
N CYS A 565 1.59 -1.66 23.11
CA CYS A 565 2.04 -2.05 21.75
C CYS A 565 0.88 -2.51 20.85
N CYS A 566 -0.13 -3.19 21.40
CA CYS A 566 -1.33 -3.58 20.66
C CYS A 566 -2.13 -2.38 20.11
N ARG A 567 -2.11 -1.22 20.78
CA ARG A 567 -2.80 0.01 20.35
C ARG A 567 -2.02 0.81 19.30
N TRP A 568 -0.77 0.41 19.01
CA TRP A 568 0.16 1.18 18.18
C TRP A 568 0.38 0.51 16.83
N TRP A 569 -0.24 1.07 15.79
CA TRP A 569 -0.18 0.50 14.44
C TRP A 569 1.24 0.49 13.82
N VAL A 570 2.12 1.45 14.16
CA VAL A 570 3.49 1.57 13.61
C VAL A 570 4.32 0.33 13.95
N VAL A 571 4.16 -0.21 15.15
CA VAL A 571 4.80 -1.45 15.63
C VAL A 571 4.55 -2.57 14.63
N TRP A 572 3.29 -2.81 14.29
CA TRP A 572 2.88 -3.87 13.37
C TRP A 572 3.35 -3.63 11.94
N THR A 573 3.37 -2.39 11.48
CA THR A 573 3.81 -2.02 10.12
C THR A 573 5.25 -2.41 9.84
N HIS A 574 6.11 -2.05 10.79
CA HIS A 574 7.54 -2.25 10.72
C HIS A 574 7.92 -3.70 11.02
N LEU A 575 7.24 -4.33 11.99
CA LEU A 575 7.42 -5.74 12.29
C LEU A 575 7.01 -6.63 11.11
N PHE A 576 5.93 -6.31 10.40
CA PHE A 576 5.52 -7.03 9.20
C PHE A 576 6.58 -6.96 8.10
N SER A 577 7.08 -5.75 7.82
CA SER A 577 8.13 -5.55 6.81
C SER A 577 9.39 -6.36 7.14
N ALA A 578 9.77 -6.41 8.42
CA ALA A 578 10.88 -7.22 8.89
C ALA A 578 10.61 -8.73 8.75
N ALA A 579 9.40 -9.18 9.09
CA ALA A 579 8.96 -10.58 8.96
C ALA A 579 8.98 -11.06 7.50
N ILE A 580 8.53 -10.23 6.56
CA ILE A 580 8.60 -10.53 5.12
C ILE A 580 10.06 -10.74 4.69
N ILE A 581 10.98 -9.86 5.08
CA ILE A 581 12.41 -9.99 4.72
C ILE A 581 12.99 -11.31 5.22
N VAL A 582 12.82 -11.63 6.50
CA VAL A 582 13.38 -12.88 7.06
C VAL A 582 12.71 -14.11 6.45
N GLY A 583 11.40 -14.07 6.21
CA GLY A 583 10.70 -15.18 5.55
C GLY A 583 11.08 -15.37 4.08
N CYS A 584 11.36 -14.30 3.34
CA CYS A 584 11.87 -14.38 1.97
C CYS A 584 13.26 -15.05 1.92
N ILE A 585 14.14 -14.77 2.89
CA ILE A 585 15.44 -15.43 2.99
C ILE A 585 15.28 -16.93 3.13
N VAL A 586 14.40 -17.39 4.04
CA VAL A 586 14.19 -18.83 4.27
C VAL A 586 13.55 -19.51 3.06
N THR A 587 12.55 -18.87 2.45
CA THR A 587 11.78 -19.47 1.35
C THR A 587 12.49 -19.49 0.02
N ARG A 588 13.46 -18.60 -0.22
CA ARG A 588 14.17 -18.52 -1.51
C ARG A 588 15.64 -18.91 -1.42
N SER A 589 16.29 -18.67 -0.27
CA SER A 589 17.70 -18.97 -0.03
C SER A 589 17.89 -19.90 1.18
N PRO A 590 17.26 -21.10 1.20
CA PRO A 590 17.34 -22.00 2.36
C PRO A 590 18.77 -22.48 2.67
N SER A 591 19.66 -22.43 1.67
CA SER A 591 21.09 -22.72 1.80
C SER A 591 21.92 -21.57 2.37
N SER A 592 21.35 -20.39 2.57
CA SER A 592 22.04 -19.25 3.17
C SER A 592 22.43 -19.55 4.61
N SER A 593 23.62 -19.12 5.04
CA SER A 593 24.03 -19.18 6.45
C SER A 593 23.10 -18.41 7.38
N MET A 594 22.29 -17.50 6.84
CA MET A 594 21.35 -16.66 7.58
C MET A 594 19.96 -17.31 7.70
N ALA A 595 19.64 -18.31 6.86
CA ALA A 595 18.33 -18.95 6.83
C ALA A 595 17.91 -19.61 8.18
N PRO A 596 18.79 -20.29 8.94
CA PRO A 596 18.40 -20.88 10.23
C PRO A 596 17.92 -19.82 11.24
N THR A 597 18.66 -18.73 11.37
CA THR A 597 18.31 -17.62 12.27
C THR A 597 17.07 -16.88 11.78
N ALA A 598 16.99 -16.61 10.47
CA ALA A 598 15.83 -15.97 9.86
C ALA A 598 14.53 -16.77 10.06
N PHE A 599 14.60 -18.10 10.06
CA PHE A 599 13.45 -18.97 10.33
C PHE A 599 12.94 -18.85 11.78
N ILE A 600 13.86 -18.78 12.75
CA ILE A 600 13.51 -18.54 14.16
C ILE A 600 12.89 -17.14 14.31
N GLU A 601 13.51 -16.13 13.71
CA GLU A 601 13.02 -14.75 13.76
C GLU A 601 11.63 -14.59 13.11
N LEU A 602 11.35 -15.32 12.01
CA LEU A 602 10.02 -15.39 11.43
C LEU A 602 9.00 -15.99 12.41
N GLY A 603 9.37 -17.07 13.10
CA GLY A 603 8.53 -17.68 14.14
C GLY A 603 8.17 -16.68 15.24
N LEU A 604 9.18 -16.00 15.79
CA LEU A 604 8.98 -14.97 16.82
C LEU A 604 8.08 -13.82 16.35
N ALA A 605 8.23 -13.38 15.10
CA ALA A 605 7.36 -12.37 14.52
C ALA A 605 5.91 -12.88 14.41
N CYS A 606 5.69 -14.09 13.88
CA CYS A 606 4.36 -14.68 13.79
C CYS A 606 3.68 -14.80 15.16
N ASP A 607 4.42 -15.21 16.20
CA ASP A 607 3.89 -15.33 17.56
C ASP A 607 3.46 -13.97 18.13
N LEU A 608 4.20 -12.90 17.84
CA LEU A 608 3.79 -11.53 18.19
C LEU A 608 2.52 -11.12 17.44
N PHE A 609 2.44 -11.40 16.13
CA PHE A 609 1.24 -11.11 15.34
C PHE A 609 0.01 -11.87 15.83
N GLU A 610 0.17 -13.12 16.27
CA GLU A 610 -0.90 -13.93 16.87
C GLU A 610 -1.39 -13.33 18.20
N LYS A 611 -0.48 -12.86 19.05
CA LYS A 611 -0.85 -12.13 20.28
C LYS A 611 -1.58 -10.83 19.97
N GLY A 612 -1.07 -10.04 19.01
CA GLY A 612 -1.64 -8.75 18.62
C GLY A 612 -2.97 -8.85 17.90
N ALA A 613 -3.19 -9.90 17.11
CA ALA A 613 -4.39 -10.15 16.30
C ALA A 613 -5.69 -10.15 17.14
N LYS A 614 -5.61 -10.51 18.42
CA LYS A 614 -6.77 -10.47 19.33
C LYS A 614 -7.35 -9.07 19.48
N VAL A 615 -6.51 -8.03 19.36
CA VAL A 615 -6.89 -6.63 19.59
C VAL A 615 -6.77 -5.81 18.31
N SER A 616 -5.64 -5.88 17.63
CA SER A 616 -5.31 -5.05 16.47
C SER A 616 -5.78 -5.68 15.16
N ARG A 617 -6.68 -5.00 14.45
CA ARG A 617 -7.09 -5.36 13.08
C ARG A 617 -5.90 -5.48 12.14
N ARG A 618 -4.93 -4.56 12.26
CA ARG A 618 -3.73 -4.58 11.41
C ARG A 618 -2.87 -5.81 11.69
N ALA A 619 -2.76 -6.23 12.95
CA ALA A 619 -2.09 -7.47 13.31
C ALA A 619 -2.84 -8.68 12.74
N ARG A 620 -4.18 -8.71 12.77
CA ARG A 620 -4.97 -9.78 12.12
C ARG A 620 -4.67 -9.90 10.63
N SER A 621 -4.79 -8.80 9.90
CA SER A 621 -4.55 -8.80 8.45
C SER A 621 -3.11 -9.18 8.10
N GLY A 622 -2.12 -8.77 8.91
CA GLY A 622 -0.73 -9.19 8.75
C GLY A 622 -0.52 -10.68 9.06
N LEU A 623 -1.15 -11.21 10.12
CA LEU A 623 -1.05 -12.61 10.53
C LEU A 623 -1.52 -13.56 9.43
N ALA A 624 -2.61 -13.22 8.73
CA ALA A 624 -3.13 -14.02 7.63
C ALA A 624 -2.09 -14.27 6.52
N ILE A 625 -1.24 -13.29 6.24
CA ILE A 625 -0.14 -13.39 5.26
C ILE A 625 1.05 -14.15 5.86
N LEU A 626 1.44 -13.79 7.09
CA LEU A 626 2.61 -14.37 7.75
C LEU A 626 2.45 -15.86 8.08
N CYS A 627 1.24 -16.34 8.37
CA CYS A 627 0.99 -17.77 8.55
C CYS A 627 1.32 -18.57 7.28
N LYS A 628 0.86 -18.09 6.12
CA LYS A 628 1.18 -18.71 4.81
C LYS A 628 2.68 -18.68 4.53
N LEU A 629 3.33 -17.56 4.84
CA LEU A 629 4.79 -17.42 4.68
C LEU A 629 5.55 -18.39 5.61
N ARG A 630 5.11 -18.55 6.86
CA ARG A 630 5.69 -19.49 7.84
C ARG A 630 5.54 -20.94 7.38
N GLU A 631 4.38 -21.34 6.88
CA GLU A 631 4.15 -22.69 6.34
C GLU A 631 5.06 -22.97 5.15
N LYS A 632 5.13 -22.04 4.20
CA LYS A 632 6.03 -22.15 3.04
C LYS A 632 7.49 -22.23 3.47
N ALA A 633 7.91 -21.39 4.41
CA ALA A 633 9.27 -21.39 4.95
C ALA A 633 9.61 -22.75 5.60
N PHE A 634 8.68 -23.32 6.37
CA PHE A 634 8.86 -24.64 6.98
C PHE A 634 9.00 -25.74 5.92
N GLN A 635 8.15 -25.75 4.89
CA GLN A 635 8.21 -26.75 3.81
C GLN A 635 9.54 -26.66 3.05
N VAL A 636 9.93 -25.48 2.58
CA VAL A 636 11.18 -25.30 1.81
C VAL A 636 12.40 -25.64 2.65
N TYR A 637 12.45 -25.16 3.90
CA TYR A 637 13.60 -25.37 4.77
C TYR A 637 13.74 -26.83 5.23
N SER A 638 12.62 -27.54 5.48
CA SER A 638 12.64 -28.97 5.81
C SER A 638 13.07 -29.84 4.62
N GLN A 639 12.63 -29.51 3.41
CA GLN A 639 13.11 -30.16 2.17
C GLN A 639 14.62 -29.99 2.00
N PHE A 640 15.12 -28.76 2.18
CA PHE A 640 16.56 -28.49 2.12
C PHE A 640 17.34 -29.31 3.17
N ARG A 641 16.87 -29.35 4.42
CA ARG A 641 17.54 -30.11 5.50
C ARG A 641 17.48 -31.62 5.32
N SER A 642 16.45 -32.14 4.65
CA SER A 642 16.28 -33.59 4.41
C SER A 642 17.05 -34.11 3.20
N GLY A 643 17.70 -33.22 2.41
CA GLY A 643 18.53 -33.62 1.28
C GLY A 643 17.76 -34.22 0.10
N ASN A 644 16.43 -34.08 0.08
CA ASN A 644 15.56 -34.57 -1.01
C ASN A 644 15.24 -33.44 -1.99
N PRO A 645 15.81 -33.44 -3.22
CA PRO A 645 15.48 -32.47 -4.24
C PRO A 645 14.23 -32.93 -5.00
N THR A 646 13.05 -32.88 -4.38
CA THR A 646 11.82 -32.76 -5.19
C THR A 646 11.70 -31.31 -5.62
N PRO A 647 11.27 -31.03 -6.87
CA PRO A 647 11.11 -29.65 -7.32
C PRO A 647 10.17 -28.91 -6.35
N PRO A 648 10.38 -27.60 -6.12
CA PRO A 648 9.36 -26.81 -5.44
C PRO A 648 8.04 -27.07 -6.16
N PRO A 649 6.91 -27.24 -5.45
CA PRO A 649 5.64 -27.46 -6.13
C PRO A 649 5.39 -26.27 -7.07
N THR A 650 5.39 -26.53 -8.37
CA THR A 650 4.81 -25.61 -9.35
C THR A 650 3.31 -25.56 -9.08
N GLY A 651 2.89 -24.54 -8.35
CA GLY A 651 1.50 -24.22 -8.11
C GLY A 651 0.77 -25.13 -7.13
N PHE A 652 0.05 -24.51 -6.19
CA PHE A 652 -1.09 -25.18 -5.56
C PHE A 652 -2.18 -25.39 -6.61
N GLY A 653 -2.64 -26.63 -6.75
CA GLY A 653 -3.96 -26.93 -7.28
C GLY A 653 -5.02 -26.39 -6.31
N LEU A 654 -5.37 -25.12 -6.47
CA LEU A 654 -6.66 -24.49 -6.11
C LEU A 654 -6.60 -23.02 -6.52
N GLY A 655 -6.68 -22.76 -7.82
CA GLY A 655 -7.25 -21.54 -8.38
C GLY A 655 -6.89 -20.18 -7.75
N LEU A 656 -5.72 -19.98 -7.15
CA LEU A 656 -5.21 -18.66 -6.73
C LEU A 656 -3.87 -18.44 -7.41
N PHE A 657 -3.58 -17.18 -7.76
CA PHE A 657 -2.34 -16.77 -8.41
C PHE A 657 -1.12 -17.33 -7.66
N ASP A 658 -0.04 -17.61 -8.38
CA ASP A 658 1.23 -18.06 -7.80
C ASP A 658 1.84 -16.92 -6.95
N TYR A 659 1.47 -16.84 -5.68
CA TYR A 659 1.78 -15.71 -4.77
C TYR A 659 3.28 -15.58 -4.42
N GLY A 660 4.13 -16.57 -4.71
CA GLY A 660 5.49 -16.62 -4.17
C GLY A 660 6.48 -15.62 -4.76
N GLU A 661 6.49 -15.46 -6.08
CA GLU A 661 7.35 -14.47 -6.77
C GLU A 661 6.67 -13.10 -6.80
N ASP A 662 5.34 -13.12 -6.81
CA ASP A 662 4.49 -11.94 -6.92
C ASP A 662 4.56 -11.06 -5.66
N GLU A 663 4.64 -11.66 -4.46
CA GLU A 663 4.71 -10.92 -3.18
C GLU A 663 6.05 -10.23 -2.95
N LEU A 664 7.18 -10.88 -3.29
CA LEU A 664 8.51 -10.28 -3.12
C LEU A 664 8.71 -9.11 -4.08
N ALA A 665 8.24 -9.25 -5.31
CA ALA A 665 8.21 -8.18 -6.29
C ALA A 665 7.32 -7.00 -5.83
N LEU A 666 6.13 -7.29 -5.29
CA LEU A 666 5.24 -6.27 -4.72
C LEU A 666 5.88 -5.57 -3.52
N PHE A 667 6.52 -6.34 -2.64
CA PHE A 667 7.27 -5.83 -1.49
C PHE A 667 8.41 -4.90 -1.95
N GLY A 668 9.13 -5.30 -2.99
CA GLY A 668 10.18 -4.52 -3.66
C GLY A 668 9.67 -3.25 -4.36
N GLY A 669 8.36 -3.10 -4.54
CA GLY A 669 7.73 -1.92 -5.15
C GLY A 669 7.55 -2.00 -6.67
N GLN A 670 7.56 -3.20 -7.26
CA GLN A 670 7.39 -3.37 -8.70
C GLN A 670 6.09 -2.71 -9.21
N THR A 671 6.16 -2.13 -10.42
CA THR A 671 5.03 -1.45 -11.07
C THR A 671 3.85 -2.41 -11.29
N ARG A 672 2.68 -2.14 -10.66
CA ARG A 672 1.47 -2.97 -10.81
C ARG A 672 0.18 -2.18 -10.80
N VAL A 673 -0.82 -2.67 -11.53
CA VAL A 673 -2.21 -2.21 -11.45
C VAL A 673 -3.08 -3.36 -10.95
N LEU A 674 -3.71 -3.20 -9.79
CA LEU A 674 -4.62 -4.18 -9.20
C LEU A 674 -6.07 -3.71 -9.42
N VAL A 675 -6.87 -4.50 -10.15
CA VAL A 675 -8.29 -4.22 -10.44
C VAL A 675 -9.17 -5.24 -9.71
N SER A 676 -10.10 -4.78 -8.89
CA SER A 676 -10.95 -5.60 -8.00
C SER A 676 -11.72 -6.74 -8.72
N LYS A 677 -12.12 -6.54 -9.99
CA LYS A 677 -12.80 -7.57 -10.82
C LYS A 677 -12.06 -8.90 -11.00
N LEU A 678 -10.74 -8.95 -10.79
CA LEU A 678 -9.95 -10.20 -10.88
C LEU A 678 -9.93 -11.00 -9.57
N ILE A 679 -10.33 -10.40 -8.44
CA ILE A 679 -10.32 -11.02 -7.11
C ILE A 679 -11.70 -11.60 -6.78
N SER A 680 -12.79 -10.93 -7.17
CA SER A 680 -14.17 -11.33 -6.81
C SER A 680 -14.75 -12.48 -7.64
N ARG A 681 -14.36 -12.63 -8.92
CA ARG A 681 -14.95 -13.65 -9.81
C ARG A 681 -14.63 -15.10 -9.44
N LYS A 682 -13.63 -15.36 -8.58
CA LYS A 682 -13.22 -16.71 -8.20
C LYS A 682 -13.93 -17.30 -6.98
N ASN A 683 -14.55 -16.47 -6.13
CA ASN A 683 -15.29 -16.95 -4.95
C ASN A 683 -16.71 -17.42 -5.27
N LYS A 684 -17.28 -17.10 -6.43
CA LYS A 684 -18.63 -17.57 -6.81
C LYS A 684 -18.66 -18.98 -7.42
N ASP A 685 -17.53 -19.49 -7.91
CA ASP A 685 -17.47 -20.82 -8.54
C ASP A 685 -17.17 -21.96 -7.54
N GLN A 686 -16.96 -21.66 -6.24
CA GLN A 686 -16.72 -22.66 -5.21
C GLN A 686 -17.99 -23.16 -4.48
N ASP A 687 -19.13 -22.49 -4.62
CA ASP A 687 -20.40 -22.89 -3.94
C ASP A 687 -21.30 -23.83 -4.75
N HIS A 688 -20.88 -24.24 -5.96
CA HIS A 688 -21.63 -25.24 -6.75
C HIS A 688 -20.71 -26.29 -7.36
N LYS A 689 -20.36 -27.31 -6.55
CA LYS A 689 -20.20 -28.71 -7.01
C LYS A 689 -19.94 -29.64 -5.83
N ASP A 690 -21.02 -30.17 -5.27
CA ASP A 690 -21.03 -31.47 -4.60
C ASP A 690 -22.19 -32.29 -5.16
N SER A 691 -21.85 -33.31 -5.96
CA SER A 691 -22.61 -34.54 -6.22
C SER A 691 -22.12 -35.15 -7.55
N PHE A 692 -21.39 -36.26 -7.47
CA PHE A 692 -21.65 -37.50 -8.23
C PHE A 692 -20.59 -38.55 -7.86
N LEU A 693 -21.06 -39.66 -7.29
CA LEU A 693 -20.29 -40.84 -6.91
C LEU A 693 -20.16 -41.85 -8.05
N SER A 694 -19.06 -42.62 -8.01
CA SER A 694 -18.83 -44.00 -8.49
C SER A 694 -18.10 -44.17 -9.85
N PRO A 695 -17.43 -45.33 -10.11
CA PRO A 695 -16.80 -46.31 -9.22
C PRO A 695 -15.34 -46.69 -9.60
N LEU A 696 -14.72 -47.49 -8.72
CA LEU A 696 -13.39 -48.11 -8.81
C LEU A 696 -13.11 -48.85 -10.13
N SER A 697 -11.82 -48.86 -10.51
CA SER A 697 -11.21 -49.89 -11.37
C SER A 697 -9.82 -50.24 -10.84
N SER A 698 -9.60 -51.53 -10.62
CA SER A 698 -8.38 -52.15 -10.11
C SER A 698 -7.45 -52.63 -11.24
N SER A 699 -6.26 -53.12 -10.84
CA SER A 699 -5.16 -53.76 -11.62
C SER A 699 -4.06 -52.77 -12.08
N THR A 700 -2.75 -53.04 -11.97
CA THR A 700 -2.01 -54.29 -11.70
C THR A 700 -0.61 -53.96 -11.20
N LEU A 701 -0.03 -54.82 -10.36
CA LEU A 701 1.39 -54.78 -9.97
C LEU A 701 2.31 -54.99 -11.18
N SER A 702 3.46 -54.30 -11.19
CA SER A 702 4.66 -54.71 -11.92
C SER A 702 5.89 -54.32 -11.11
N SER A 703 6.73 -55.30 -10.85
CA SER A 703 7.95 -55.25 -10.04
C SER A 703 9.20 -55.06 -10.91
N VAL A 704 10.35 -54.88 -10.22
CA VAL A 704 11.76 -54.93 -10.68
C VAL A 704 12.23 -53.62 -11.37
N SER A 705 13.34 -52.94 -11.06
CA SER A 705 14.65 -53.36 -10.53
C SER A 705 15.43 -52.15 -9.97
N SER A 706 16.23 -52.40 -8.94
CA SER A 706 17.23 -51.48 -8.36
C SER A 706 18.43 -51.24 -9.30
N PRO A 707 19.16 -50.13 -9.13
CA PRO A 707 20.62 -50.22 -9.09
C PRO A 707 21.25 -49.56 -7.86
N THR A 708 22.36 -50.16 -7.46
CA THR A 708 23.26 -49.88 -6.34
C THR A 708 24.08 -48.58 -6.50
N PRO A 709 24.65 -48.05 -5.39
CA PRO A 709 25.27 -46.73 -5.37
C PRO A 709 26.74 -46.77 -5.81
N SER A 710 27.13 -45.82 -6.67
CA SER A 710 28.54 -45.51 -6.94
C SER A 710 28.97 -44.29 -6.14
N THR A 711 29.99 -44.52 -5.31
CA THR A 711 30.73 -43.58 -4.50
C THR A 711 31.36 -42.48 -5.36
N SER A 712 31.17 -41.21 -5.01
CA SER A 712 32.02 -40.12 -5.50
C SER A 712 32.29 -39.14 -4.38
N THR A 713 33.57 -39.07 -4.05
CA THR A 713 34.25 -38.27 -3.04
C THR A 713 34.03 -36.77 -3.25
N LEU A 714 33.61 -36.09 -2.19
CA LEU A 714 33.59 -34.63 -2.06
C LEU A 714 35.03 -34.10 -2.09
N VAL A 715 35.36 -33.31 -3.12
CA VAL A 715 36.49 -32.37 -3.06
C VAL A 715 35.93 -31.05 -2.52
N VAL A 716 36.48 -30.62 -1.39
CA VAL A 716 36.19 -29.32 -0.77
C VAL A 716 37.15 -28.30 -1.38
N ASP A 717 36.63 -27.35 -2.15
CA ASP A 717 37.36 -26.13 -2.51
C ASP A 717 37.09 -25.01 -1.48
N PRO A 718 38.11 -24.29 -0.97
CA PRO A 718 37.92 -23.19 -0.04
C PRO A 718 38.21 -21.82 -0.69
N VAL A 719 37.18 -21.02 -0.99
CA VAL A 719 37.27 -19.54 -1.16
C VAL A 719 35.90 -18.93 -0.77
N PRO A 720 35.80 -17.81 -0.02
CA PRO A 720 34.51 -17.21 0.28
C PRO A 720 33.93 -16.51 -0.96
N ASP A 721 32.89 -17.13 -1.52
CA ASP A 721 32.08 -16.72 -2.68
C ASP A 721 31.24 -15.47 -2.42
N VAL A 722 31.85 -14.27 -2.48
CA VAL A 722 31.13 -13.03 -2.20
C VAL A 722 31.43 -11.95 -3.23
N HIS A 723 30.41 -11.17 -3.63
CA HIS A 723 30.57 -10.14 -4.67
C HIS A 723 31.55 -9.03 -4.22
N PRO A 724 32.45 -8.52 -5.09
CA PRO A 724 33.42 -7.48 -4.73
C PRO A 724 32.81 -6.22 -4.10
N ALA A 725 31.62 -5.82 -4.57
CA ALA A 725 30.88 -4.69 -3.99
C ALA A 725 30.59 -4.87 -2.48
N LEU A 726 30.46 -6.11 -2.00
CA LEU A 726 30.30 -6.35 -0.58
C LEU A 726 31.63 -6.17 0.17
N VAL A 727 32.75 -6.60 -0.40
CA VAL A 727 34.08 -6.44 0.22
C VAL A 727 34.39 -4.95 0.39
N GLU A 728 34.12 -4.17 -0.66
CA GLU A 728 34.22 -2.71 -0.62
C GLU A 728 33.28 -2.12 0.43
N TYR A 729 32.00 -2.49 0.42
CA TYR A 729 31.03 -2.02 1.41
C TYR A 729 31.44 -2.33 2.86
N LEU A 730 31.94 -3.54 3.13
CA LEU A 730 32.39 -3.94 4.47
C LEU A 730 33.66 -3.18 4.89
N SER A 731 34.53 -2.82 3.95
CA SER A 731 35.75 -2.04 4.22
C SER A 731 35.46 -0.58 4.61
N LEU A 732 34.27 -0.08 4.30
CA LEU A 732 33.82 1.27 4.70
C LEU A 732 33.45 1.36 6.19
N PHE A 733 33.37 0.23 6.91
CA PHE A 733 33.09 0.21 8.34
C PHE A 733 34.37 -0.06 9.13
N PRO A 734 34.61 0.64 10.26
CA PRO A 734 35.68 0.27 11.17
C PRO A 734 35.50 -1.19 11.60
N PRO A 735 36.58 -1.96 11.78
CA PRO A 735 36.48 -3.29 12.37
C PRO A 735 35.80 -3.14 13.73
N ALA A 736 34.78 -3.97 13.98
CA ALA A 736 33.98 -3.91 15.19
C ALA A 736 34.90 -3.98 16.43
N GLN A 737 35.00 -2.89 17.18
CA GLN A 737 35.43 -2.96 18.58
C GLN A 737 34.27 -3.61 19.33
N TYR A 738 34.35 -4.91 19.52
CA TYR A 738 33.45 -5.64 20.41
C TYR A 738 33.68 -5.14 21.84
N PRO A 739 32.67 -4.60 22.55
CA PRO A 739 32.64 -4.70 23.99
C PRO A 739 32.47 -6.19 24.33
N GLN A 740 33.36 -6.73 25.16
CA GLN A 740 33.46 -8.17 25.44
C GLN A 740 32.29 -8.79 26.22
N ASP A 741 31.22 -8.06 26.53
CA ASP A 741 30.17 -8.55 27.46
C ASP A 741 28.88 -9.06 26.79
N PHE A 742 28.92 -9.43 25.51
CA PHE A 742 27.77 -10.02 24.82
C PHE A 742 28.12 -11.34 24.12
N GLN A 743 28.52 -12.35 24.89
CA GLN A 743 28.39 -13.75 24.47
C GLN A 743 27.88 -14.64 25.62
N GLN A 744 26.86 -15.43 25.28
CA GLN A 744 26.65 -16.82 25.72
C GLN A 744 25.81 -17.23 26.96
N GLN A 745 25.09 -16.37 27.70
CA GLN A 745 24.33 -16.89 28.87
C GLN A 745 22.80 -16.88 28.82
N GLY A 746 22.15 -16.31 27.79
CA GLY A 746 20.69 -16.25 27.72
C GLY A 746 19.99 -17.32 26.87
N VAL A 747 20.66 -17.85 25.83
CA VAL A 747 19.99 -18.61 24.77
C VAL A 747 20.11 -20.13 24.98
N GLU A 748 21.22 -20.62 25.56
CA GLU A 748 21.41 -22.06 25.81
C GLU A 748 20.48 -22.61 26.90
N ASN A 749 20.17 -21.80 27.92
CA ASN A 749 19.30 -22.24 29.02
C ASN A 749 17.84 -22.40 28.59
N MET A 750 17.33 -21.57 27.66
CA MET A 750 15.97 -21.73 27.12
C MET A 750 15.88 -22.93 26.15
N TYR A 751 16.99 -23.26 25.47
CA TYR A 751 17.10 -24.34 24.49
C TYR A 751 17.06 -25.73 25.15
N GLN A 752 17.64 -25.89 26.35
CA GLN A 752 17.59 -27.16 27.09
C GLN A 752 16.21 -27.42 27.73
N SER A 753 15.49 -26.38 28.16
CA SER A 753 14.19 -26.54 28.82
C SER A 753 13.07 -26.96 27.87
N GLN A 754 13.07 -26.47 26.62
CA GLN A 754 12.01 -26.81 25.64
C GLN A 754 12.26 -28.16 24.93
N MET A 755 13.51 -28.57 24.71
CA MET A 755 13.82 -29.90 24.15
C MET A 755 13.50 -31.04 25.13
N GLN A 756 13.58 -30.81 26.45
CA GLN A 756 13.19 -31.80 27.46
C GLN A 756 11.66 -31.97 27.58
N GLN A 757 10.86 -30.94 27.29
CA GLN A 757 9.39 -31.03 27.33
C GLN A 757 8.78 -31.70 26.09
N GLN A 758 9.41 -31.58 24.91
CA GLN A 758 8.94 -32.25 23.69
C GLN A 758 9.38 -33.72 23.57
N ALA A 759 10.36 -34.16 24.36
CA ALA A 759 10.83 -35.55 24.36
C ALA A 759 10.01 -36.49 25.27
N GLN A 760 9.13 -35.97 26.14
CA GLN A 760 8.38 -36.78 27.12
C GLN A 760 6.98 -37.21 26.65
N SER A 761 6.50 -36.78 25.47
CA SER A 761 5.14 -37.06 24.99
C SER A 761 5.04 -38.15 23.90
N ALA A 762 6.09 -38.96 23.70
CA ALA A 762 6.10 -39.98 22.64
C ALA A 762 6.48 -41.38 23.16
N THR A 763 5.58 -42.03 23.91
CA THR A 763 5.42 -43.51 23.87
C THR A 763 4.02 -43.93 24.35
N PRO A 764 3.45 -45.04 23.83
CA PRO A 764 2.03 -45.36 23.95
C PRO A 764 1.73 -46.31 25.11
N SER A 765 0.69 -46.04 25.90
CA SER A 765 0.08 -47.03 26.78
C SER A 765 -1.43 -46.83 26.94
N SER A 766 -2.08 -47.97 27.00
CA SER A 766 -3.48 -48.34 26.84
C SER A 766 -4.41 -48.10 28.05
N ILE A 767 -5.66 -47.66 27.76
CA ILE A 767 -6.99 -47.97 28.39
C ILE A 767 -7.32 -47.25 29.74
N PRO A 768 -8.61 -46.98 30.16
CA PRO A 768 -9.95 -47.18 29.55
C PRO A 768 -10.90 -45.95 29.50
N TYR A 769 -11.99 -46.13 28.75
CA TYR A 769 -13.23 -45.33 28.74
C TYR A 769 -14.00 -45.36 30.08
N GLY A 770 -14.63 -44.22 30.42
CA GLY A 770 -15.68 -44.10 31.43
C GLY A 770 -16.33 -42.73 31.38
N TYR A 771 -17.39 -42.60 30.57
CA TYR A 771 -18.28 -41.44 30.54
C TYR A 771 -19.25 -41.53 31.73
N ASP A 772 -19.47 -40.42 32.44
CA ASP A 772 -20.71 -40.23 33.20
C ASP A 772 -21.28 -38.84 32.94
N GLN A 773 -22.52 -38.83 32.45
CA GLN A 773 -23.35 -37.68 32.14
C GLN A 773 -24.00 -37.19 33.44
N THR A 774 -23.93 -35.88 33.73
CA THR A 774 -24.97 -35.10 34.44
C THR A 774 -24.42 -33.72 34.80
N PHE A 775 -24.55 -32.75 33.91
CA PHE A 775 -24.61 -31.31 34.25
C PHE A 775 -25.09 -30.53 33.01
N PHE A 776 -26.25 -30.94 32.47
CA PHE A 776 -26.98 -30.26 31.40
C PHE A 776 -28.47 -30.58 31.62
N ASP A 777 -29.05 -29.99 32.66
CA ASP A 777 -30.51 -29.94 32.86
C ASP A 777 -30.83 -28.98 34.03
N GLU A 778 -30.58 -27.67 33.85
CA GLU A 778 -31.25 -26.62 34.65
C GLU A 778 -31.05 -25.21 34.06
N ALA A 779 -31.64 -24.95 32.89
CA ALA A 779 -31.88 -23.58 32.40
C ALA A 779 -32.91 -23.56 31.24
N MET A 780 -34.10 -24.12 31.47
CA MET A 780 -35.25 -24.01 30.56
C MET A 780 -36.52 -23.81 31.39
N SER A 781 -36.83 -22.55 31.73
CA SER A 781 -38.18 -22.13 32.14
C SER A 781 -38.38 -20.61 31.94
N LEU A 782 -39.36 -20.30 31.08
CA LEU A 782 -39.86 -19.02 30.53
C LEU A 782 -40.39 -18.01 31.59
N PRO A 783 -40.78 -16.72 31.29
CA PRO A 783 -41.31 -16.22 30.00
C PRO A 783 -40.93 -14.78 29.52
N LEU A 784 -41.18 -14.53 28.23
CA LEU A 784 -41.15 -13.24 27.53
C LEU A 784 -42.51 -12.52 27.60
N PRO A 785 -42.56 -11.17 27.64
CA PRO A 785 -43.73 -10.41 27.23
C PRO A 785 -43.51 -9.56 25.96
N ASP A 786 -44.40 -9.79 24.99
CA ASP A 786 -45.04 -8.89 24.02
C ASP A 786 -44.26 -7.77 23.32
N ARG A 787 -44.06 -7.96 22.00
CA ARG A 787 -43.93 -6.87 21.00
C ARG A 787 -45.16 -6.86 20.09
N PRO A 788 -45.80 -5.69 19.83
CA PRO A 788 -46.92 -5.61 18.91
C PRO A 788 -46.45 -5.70 17.46
N SER A 789 -47.08 -6.60 16.70
CA SER A 789 -47.00 -6.75 15.27
C SER A 789 -47.97 -5.78 14.58
N TYR A 790 -47.44 -4.93 13.70
CA TYR A 790 -48.25 -4.31 12.65
C TYR A 790 -47.95 -5.01 11.32
N PHE A 791 -48.92 -5.83 10.89
CA PHE A 791 -49.05 -6.32 9.52
C PHE A 791 -49.72 -5.24 8.66
N ILE A 792 -49.15 -4.94 7.50
CA ILE A 792 -49.92 -4.43 6.34
C ILE A 792 -49.50 -5.24 5.10
N ASP A 793 -50.55 -5.64 4.38
CA ASP A 793 -50.70 -6.55 3.24
C ASP A 793 -49.81 -6.27 2.02
N PRO A 794 -49.35 -7.31 1.28
CA PRO A 794 -48.71 -7.17 -0.02
C PRO A 794 -49.72 -7.46 -1.13
N ASP A 795 -50.50 -6.48 -1.57
CA ASP A 795 -51.11 -6.48 -2.92
C ASP A 795 -51.79 -5.14 -3.24
N SER A 796 -51.04 -4.21 -3.85
CA SER A 796 -51.57 -3.23 -4.81
C SER A 796 -50.44 -2.60 -5.65
N PRO A 797 -50.66 -2.31 -6.94
CA PRO A 797 -49.60 -2.03 -7.91
C PRO A 797 -49.16 -0.54 -7.86
N PRO A 798 -47.89 -0.22 -8.15
CA PRO A 798 -47.45 1.16 -8.24
C PRO A 798 -47.93 1.79 -9.56
N LYS A 799 -48.70 2.88 -9.44
CA LYS A 799 -48.98 3.80 -10.56
C LYS A 799 -47.91 4.89 -10.58
N ASP A 800 -47.43 5.15 -11.80
CA ASP A 800 -46.68 6.32 -12.27
C ASP A 800 -45.29 6.61 -11.68
N LEU A 801 -44.32 5.84 -12.20
CA LEU A 801 -42.93 6.29 -12.42
C LEU A 801 -42.80 6.75 -13.87
N SER A 802 -43.15 8.00 -14.13
CA SER A 802 -43.01 8.63 -15.45
C SER A 802 -42.24 9.95 -15.37
N GLU A 803 -41.09 9.98 -14.68
CA GLU A 803 -40.19 11.14 -14.77
C GLU A 803 -38.71 10.87 -14.37
N LEU A 804 -38.16 9.69 -14.69
CA LEU A 804 -36.71 9.47 -14.60
C LEU A 804 -36.20 8.52 -15.71
N GLY A 805 -36.60 8.81 -16.94
CA GLY A 805 -36.32 7.97 -18.11
C GLY A 805 -36.20 8.74 -19.41
N MET A 806 -35.62 9.94 -19.40
CA MET A 806 -35.24 10.66 -20.63
C MET A 806 -34.06 11.60 -20.38
N MET A 807 -32.84 11.11 -20.57
CA MET A 807 -31.69 11.90 -21.08
C MET A 807 -30.47 10.98 -21.33
N MET A 808 -30.67 9.96 -22.17
CA MET A 808 -29.59 9.25 -22.87
C MET A 808 -30.04 9.04 -24.31
N SER A 809 -30.00 10.13 -25.09
CA SER A 809 -30.03 10.09 -26.54
C SER A 809 -29.32 11.33 -27.05
N GLY A 810 -28.24 11.11 -27.80
CA GLY A 810 -27.43 12.15 -28.41
C GLY A 810 -28.17 12.81 -29.55
N ASP A 811 -28.42 14.10 -29.41
CA ASP A 811 -28.29 15.15 -30.42
C ASP A 811 -28.79 16.46 -29.82
N SER A 812 -27.86 17.25 -29.27
CA SER A 812 -28.06 18.70 -29.09
C SER A 812 -26.74 19.42 -29.37
N GLY A 813 -26.74 20.26 -30.42
CA GLY A 813 -25.56 20.86 -31.01
C GLY A 813 -24.96 21.98 -30.17
N ILE A 814 -24.04 21.62 -29.27
CA ILE A 814 -23.27 22.58 -28.43
C ILE A 814 -21.77 22.64 -28.81
N ASP A 815 -21.34 21.99 -29.89
CA ASP A 815 -19.90 21.89 -30.23
C ASP A 815 -19.34 23.10 -31.02
N THR A 816 -20.17 24.05 -31.47
CA THR A 816 -19.69 25.22 -32.23
C THR A 816 -19.43 26.46 -31.37
N GLU A 817 -20.25 26.73 -30.36
CA GLU A 817 -20.02 27.85 -29.42
C GLU A 817 -18.85 27.58 -28.47
N TRP A 818 -18.65 26.33 -28.05
CA TRP A 818 -17.52 25.98 -27.19
C TRP A 818 -16.18 26.06 -27.92
N ARG A 819 -16.15 25.70 -29.21
CA ARG A 819 -14.96 25.87 -30.06
C ARG A 819 -14.67 27.33 -30.38
N ALA A 820 -15.70 28.16 -30.57
CA ALA A 820 -15.54 29.60 -30.74
C ALA A 820 -15.03 30.29 -29.46
N PHE A 821 -15.49 29.85 -28.28
CA PHE A 821 -14.99 30.30 -26.98
C PHE A 821 -13.51 29.93 -26.78
N MET A 822 -13.12 28.68 -27.03
CA MET A 822 -11.72 28.24 -26.92
C MET A 822 -10.78 28.97 -27.89
N LYS A 823 -11.27 29.30 -29.10
CA LYS A 823 -10.48 30.03 -30.10
C LYS A 823 -10.33 31.52 -29.78
N LYS A 824 -11.27 32.11 -29.03
CA LYS A 824 -11.24 33.52 -28.61
C LYS A 824 -10.47 33.72 -27.30
N SER A 825 -10.40 32.71 -26.44
CA SER A 825 -9.69 32.77 -25.15
C SER A 825 -8.18 32.49 -25.23
N PHE A 826 -7.68 31.96 -26.36
CA PHE A 826 -6.25 31.62 -26.54
C PHE A 826 -5.53 32.39 -27.68
N SER A 827 -6.20 33.32 -28.35
CA SER A 827 -5.57 34.15 -29.39
C SER A 827 -4.87 35.41 -28.87
N GLY A 828 -4.71 35.57 -27.56
CA GLY A 828 -4.09 36.74 -26.93
C GLY A 828 -2.70 36.52 -26.33
N LEU A 829 -2.06 35.37 -26.59
CA LEU A 829 -0.77 35.00 -25.96
C LEU A 829 0.38 34.77 -26.94
N LEU A 830 0.23 35.18 -28.19
CA LEU A 830 1.30 35.20 -29.19
C LEU A 830 1.07 36.36 -30.14
N ASP A 831 1.54 37.56 -29.75
CA ASP A 831 2.12 38.59 -30.62
C ASP A 831 2.12 39.93 -29.89
N GLU A 832 3.16 40.21 -29.10
CA GLU A 832 3.70 41.58 -29.00
C GLU A 832 5.22 41.53 -28.80
N ASN A 833 5.91 42.10 -29.79
CA ASN A 833 7.34 42.34 -29.83
C ASN A 833 7.78 43.23 -28.65
N ILE A 834 8.69 42.74 -27.80
CA ILE A 834 9.42 43.58 -26.86
C ILE A 834 10.90 43.59 -27.26
N SER A 835 11.26 44.70 -27.91
CA SER A 835 12.62 45.18 -28.14
C SER A 835 13.30 45.55 -26.81
N LEU A 836 14.50 45.01 -26.60
CA LEU A 836 15.41 45.36 -25.50
C LEU A 836 15.97 46.78 -25.62
N PRO A 837 16.09 47.55 -24.52
CA PRO A 837 17.03 48.67 -24.44
C PRO A 837 18.30 48.30 -23.62
N PRO A 838 19.39 49.08 -23.77
CA PRO A 838 20.74 48.61 -23.45
C PRO A 838 21.19 48.91 -22.02
N THR A 839 22.23 48.15 -21.63
CA THR A 839 23.10 48.29 -20.46
C THR A 839 23.63 49.70 -20.20
N THR A 840 23.44 50.19 -18.97
CA THR A 840 24.33 51.00 -18.11
C THR A 840 23.68 50.94 -16.72
N GLY A 841 24.31 50.67 -15.58
CA GLY A 841 25.62 51.06 -15.08
C GLY A 841 25.38 51.88 -13.81
N PHE A 842 25.17 51.22 -12.66
CA PHE A 842 25.60 51.53 -11.28
C PHE A 842 24.89 50.60 -10.28
#